data_AF-A7EUC8-F1
#
_entry.id   AF-A7EUC8-F1
#
_cell.length_a   1.000
_cell.length_b   1.000
_cell.length_c   1.000
_cell.angle_alpha   90.00
_cell.angle_beta   90.00
_cell.angle_gamma   90.00
#
_symmetry.space_group_name_H-M   'P 1'
#
loop_
_entity.id
_entity.type
_entity.pdbx_description
1 polymer ?
#
loop_
_entity_poly.entity_id
_entity_poly.type
_entity_poly.pdbx_seq_one_letter_code
_entity_poly.pdbx_strand_id
1 'polypeptide(L)'
;MSSQDWVQMLLNPSPLVLIITIITALLIPIFLHSVVFRATGFTSLPSILLIGPSGSGKTALLTLFERENKPATTHTSQTTSSAECSLPVETIAASDKYRSVNDPANQVHKKFILIDTPGHGKLRHHAFENLKTSQNLRGVIYQVDATTLGAGDEGLREAADYLHDLLLLMQKLMDGKTTTKAPKELPLLIAANKMDLFTALPAALVKSSLEREITKVRISRSKGLLDSGMSTEEDEDKDEWLGEMGSSDFKFSQMEEFNISVEVAGGNVVGSDGGSVDAWWRFLLGDEEIKELEDGLDKFNALRYTVQEAQVGLTKIPTKARVEFELRKLKFATVDVTNVEKKTENLEEVKSEVKEVVGKKRKAGGGNKKQARKSTLNENGYEVIELSSSEEDDDDEEEGNGEVTRKKLKSADGTGSPVPSGSLYGRETVKVQQGPKIPDALNFQNTFKVLNKDWYFDSVREGKLLPMDNYLIYEGRRIMEPPKILSSDILTRAAADIKSYPNPKYNHYYRHQQSSKPLTRPTLLTQTTSEHDDPEHYPPLPEYLITHYSCERPTPLTSPNDDFLTQLQSIKLKRTLDGDQIGVRAYSTAIASIAAYPYVLTSPNEVIRLPGCDQKIANLFLQYQNTGTIDEVVEFQNNPRMEVLRLFHNIWGAGDATARDFYDKRGWRDLDDVIEYGWDKLTRVQQIGVKYYDEFLLPIPRAEVEEISFIVLTEARKIDEGYQMVIVGGYRRGKENCGDVDLILTHPDEKFTFNFVSRLTERLEDVGWITNILLKSTRNSERGQHAVDLSRAEGERSHGGFDTLDKALVVWQDINFPQPSQSPSQPSRSQTKPPKIKNPNIHRRVDIIISPWKTAGAAIIGWSGGTTFQRDLRKYFKEKKNWRFDSSGIRDRRTGEWIDLEGCVEGSGEGKLREKEMAVFRGVGLQWREPWERCTGYKN
;
A
#
# COMPACT_ATOMS: atom_id res chain seq x y z
N MET A 1 15.90 18.63 66.26
CA MET A 1 17.10 17.82 66.01
C MET A 1 17.68 18.23 64.67
N SER A 2 18.99 18.44 64.59
CA SER A 2 19.69 18.73 63.33
C SER A 2 19.92 17.47 62.51
N SER A 3 20.36 17.62 61.26
CA SER A 3 20.80 16.51 60.40
C SER A 3 22.00 15.75 60.99
N GLN A 4 22.83 16.40 61.82
CA GLN A 4 23.98 15.78 62.46
C GLN A 4 23.57 14.88 63.63
N ASP A 5 22.52 15.24 64.37
CA ASP A 5 21.96 14.45 65.48
C ASP A 5 21.54 13.07 64.99
N TRP A 6 20.88 13.01 63.81
CA TRP A 6 20.47 11.77 63.17
C TRP A 6 21.66 10.89 62.78
N VAL A 7 22.73 11.46 62.21
CA VAL A 7 23.93 10.72 61.83
C VAL A 7 24.65 10.16 63.08
N GLN A 8 24.74 10.94 64.17
CA GLN A 8 25.27 10.43 65.43
C GLN A 8 24.40 9.30 66.01
N MET A 9 23.08 9.40 65.94
CA MET A 9 22.19 8.35 66.45
C MET A 9 22.24 7.06 65.61
N LEU A 10 22.54 7.15 64.31
CA LEU A 10 22.68 6.02 63.39
C LEU A 10 24.03 5.29 63.51
N LEU A 11 25.10 6.01 63.90
CA LEU A 11 26.45 5.47 64.08
C LEU A 11 26.76 4.99 65.51
N ASN A 12 25.81 5.11 66.45
CA ASN A 12 26.01 4.72 67.85
C ASN A 12 25.71 3.21 68.02
N PRO A 13 26.68 2.35 68.41
CA PRO A 13 26.54 0.89 68.35
C PRO A 13 25.73 0.31 69.52
N SER A 14 24.44 0.67 69.57
CA SER A 14 23.47 0.03 70.46
C SER A 14 23.25 -1.43 70.06
N PRO A 15 23.36 -2.41 71.00
CA PRO A 15 23.13 -3.82 70.69
C PRO A 15 21.74 -4.10 70.09
N LEU A 16 20.73 -3.33 70.50
CA LEU A 16 19.38 -3.42 69.94
C LEU A 16 19.33 -2.99 68.46
N VAL A 17 20.07 -1.94 68.09
CA VAL A 17 20.14 -1.47 66.69
C VAL A 17 20.86 -2.50 65.82
N LEU A 18 21.93 -3.12 66.32
CA LEU A 18 22.62 -4.23 65.64
C LEU A 18 21.71 -5.45 65.46
N ILE A 19 20.97 -5.86 66.49
CA ILE A 19 20.02 -6.98 66.39
C ILE A 19 18.89 -6.66 65.40
N ILE A 20 18.30 -5.45 65.45
CA ILE A 20 17.22 -5.03 64.54
C ILE A 20 17.72 -4.95 63.08
N THR A 21 18.93 -4.44 62.85
CA THR A 21 19.52 -4.36 61.50
C THR A 21 19.92 -5.72 60.93
N ILE A 22 20.42 -6.66 61.75
CA ILE A 22 20.65 -8.05 61.32
C ILE A 22 19.31 -8.74 60.99
N ILE A 23 18.29 -8.57 61.83
CA ILE A 23 16.96 -9.15 61.61
C ILE A 23 16.32 -8.58 60.34
N THR A 24 16.38 -7.28 60.09
CA THR A 24 15.84 -6.71 58.83
C THR A 24 16.69 -7.08 57.61
N ALA A 25 18.03 -7.13 57.73
CA ALA A 25 18.90 -7.58 56.64
C ALA A 25 18.68 -9.05 56.22
N LEU A 26 18.21 -9.92 57.14
CA LEU A 26 17.84 -11.30 56.83
C LEU A 26 16.37 -11.44 56.39
N LEU A 27 15.45 -10.72 57.05
CA LEU A 27 14.02 -10.81 56.73
C LEU A 27 13.64 -10.08 55.44
N ILE A 28 14.31 -8.98 55.05
CA ILE A 28 13.98 -8.26 53.81
C ILE A 28 14.22 -9.15 52.57
N PRO A 29 15.35 -9.84 52.38
CA PRO A 29 15.54 -10.78 51.27
C PRO A 29 14.53 -11.93 51.30
N ILE A 30 14.22 -12.50 52.47
CA ILE A 30 13.26 -13.62 52.59
C ILE A 30 11.83 -13.15 52.29
N PHE A 31 11.44 -11.98 52.79
CA PHE A 31 10.13 -11.37 52.51
C PHE A 31 10.01 -10.97 51.04
N LEU A 32 11.03 -10.33 50.47
CA LEU A 32 11.03 -9.90 49.07
C LEU A 32 11.05 -11.11 48.12
N HIS A 33 11.79 -12.17 48.43
CA HIS A 33 11.70 -13.45 47.71
C HIS A 33 10.30 -14.06 47.84
N SER A 34 9.72 -14.11 49.06
CA SER A 34 8.38 -14.68 49.31
C SER A 34 7.28 -13.90 48.60
N VAL A 35 7.36 -12.57 48.60
CA VAL A 35 6.41 -11.69 47.90
C VAL A 35 6.59 -11.79 46.39
N VAL A 36 7.81 -11.70 45.85
CA VAL A 36 8.04 -11.76 44.40
C VAL A 36 7.66 -13.14 43.83
N PHE A 37 8.07 -14.26 44.44
CA PHE A 37 7.68 -15.61 43.97
C PHE A 37 6.20 -15.94 44.17
N ARG A 38 5.47 -15.24 45.05
CA ARG A 38 4.01 -15.39 45.19
C ARG A 38 3.23 -14.37 44.35
N ALA A 39 3.86 -13.27 43.94
CA ALA A 39 3.29 -12.24 43.07
C ALA A 39 3.50 -12.51 41.58
N THR A 40 4.33 -13.49 41.19
CA THR A 40 4.33 -14.08 39.84
C THR A 40 3.09 -14.93 39.59
N GLY A 41 1.91 -14.29 39.65
CA GLY A 41 0.64 -14.91 39.29
C GLY A 41 0.56 -15.17 37.79
N PHE A 42 0.07 -16.36 37.43
CA PHE A 42 -0.41 -16.75 36.10
C PHE A 42 0.40 -16.21 34.91
N THR A 43 1.59 -16.77 34.67
CA THR A 43 2.23 -16.64 33.36
C THR A 43 1.32 -17.25 32.30
N SER A 44 0.71 -16.42 31.46
CA SER A 44 -0.02 -16.90 30.29
C SER A 44 0.91 -17.72 29.40
N LEU A 45 0.46 -18.88 28.93
CA LEU A 45 1.27 -19.74 28.07
C LEU A 45 1.72 -18.95 26.82
N PRO A 46 2.96 -19.17 26.32
CA PRO A 46 3.40 -18.58 25.07
C PRO A 46 2.47 -19.04 23.94
N SER A 47 2.07 -18.12 23.05
CA SER A 47 1.27 -18.47 21.88
C SER A 47 2.10 -18.45 20.59
N ILE A 48 1.76 -19.35 19.68
CA ILE A 48 2.27 -19.41 18.30
C ILE A 48 1.06 -19.38 17.37
N LEU A 49 1.12 -18.54 16.34
CA LEU A 49 -0.01 -18.31 15.43
C LEU A 49 0.24 -19.00 14.07
N LEU A 50 -0.68 -19.85 13.65
CA LEU A 50 -0.59 -20.68 12.45
C LEU A 50 -1.48 -20.12 11.34
N ILE A 51 -0.85 -19.65 10.27
CA ILE A 51 -1.42 -18.84 9.18
C ILE A 51 -1.07 -19.49 7.84
N GLY A 52 -1.80 -19.18 6.77
CA GLY A 52 -1.50 -19.63 5.40
C GLY A 52 -2.75 -20.05 4.61
N PRO A 53 -2.61 -20.33 3.30
CA PRO A 53 -3.75 -20.54 2.40
C PRO A 53 -4.62 -21.77 2.74
N SER A 54 -5.73 -21.93 2.02
CA SER A 54 -6.56 -23.13 2.13
C SER A 54 -5.77 -24.37 1.68
N GLY A 55 -6.07 -25.53 2.27
CA GLY A 55 -5.41 -26.81 1.90
C GLY A 55 -3.94 -26.98 2.29
N SER A 56 -3.25 -25.97 2.84
CA SER A 56 -1.81 -26.04 3.14
C SER A 56 -1.41 -26.97 4.29
N GLY A 57 -2.39 -27.45 5.09
CA GLY A 57 -2.20 -28.47 6.13
C GLY A 57 -2.16 -27.96 7.58
N LYS A 58 -2.56 -26.71 7.84
CA LYS A 58 -2.53 -26.09 9.18
C LYS A 58 -3.23 -26.89 10.27
N THR A 59 -4.50 -27.21 10.12
CA THR A 59 -5.28 -28.00 11.10
C THR A 59 -4.72 -29.42 11.28
N ALA A 60 -4.02 -29.96 10.29
CA ALA A 60 -3.33 -31.24 10.40
C ALA A 60 -2.02 -31.09 11.21
N LEU A 61 -1.30 -29.98 11.08
CA LEU A 61 -0.15 -29.65 11.93
C LEU A 61 -0.58 -29.39 13.39
N LEU A 62 -1.69 -28.66 13.60
CA LEU A 62 -2.31 -28.47 14.92
C LEU A 62 -2.62 -29.83 15.58
N THR A 63 -3.33 -30.72 14.88
CA THR A 63 -3.71 -32.03 15.44
C THR A 63 -2.54 -33.01 15.55
N LEU A 64 -1.45 -32.83 14.80
CA LEU A 64 -0.19 -33.53 15.02
C LEU A 64 0.47 -33.08 16.34
N PHE A 65 0.54 -31.77 16.59
CA PHE A 65 1.15 -31.21 17.81
C PHE A 65 0.27 -31.37 19.07
N GLU A 66 -1.05 -31.51 18.91
CA GLU A 66 -1.98 -31.87 20.00
C GLU A 66 -1.82 -33.35 20.45
N ARG A 67 -1.46 -34.26 19.53
CA ARG A 67 -1.61 -35.72 19.73
C ARG A 67 -0.31 -36.52 19.68
N GLU A 68 0.80 -35.88 19.35
CA GLU A 68 2.18 -36.40 19.28
C GLU A 68 2.42 -37.62 18.35
N ASN A 69 1.38 -38.24 17.79
CA ASN A 69 1.46 -39.55 17.12
C ASN A 69 0.93 -39.55 15.68
N LYS A 70 -0.27 -39.01 15.42
CA LYS A 70 -0.90 -38.99 14.09
C LYS A 70 -1.79 -37.75 13.90
N PRO A 71 -1.72 -37.07 12.73
CA PRO A 71 -2.63 -35.97 12.41
C PRO A 71 -4.04 -36.51 12.14
N ALA A 72 -5.05 -35.68 12.40
CA ALA A 72 -6.45 -36.03 12.13
C ALA A 72 -6.83 -35.84 10.64
N THR A 73 -7.94 -36.45 10.21
CA THR A 73 -8.59 -36.11 8.94
C THR A 73 -9.28 -34.76 9.06
N THR A 74 -8.78 -33.74 8.36
CA THR A 74 -9.24 -32.35 8.50
C THR A 74 -10.08 -31.86 7.33
N HIS A 75 -11.09 -31.04 7.63
CA HIS A 75 -11.84 -30.25 6.64
C HIS A 75 -11.49 -28.76 6.77
N THR A 76 -11.98 -27.91 5.86
CA THR A 76 -11.71 -26.47 5.85
C THR A 76 -12.32 -25.77 7.07
N SER A 77 -11.46 -25.37 8.03
CA SER A 77 -11.85 -24.59 9.21
C SER A 77 -12.51 -23.25 8.83
N GLN A 78 -13.67 -22.96 9.44
CA GLN A 78 -14.41 -21.71 9.25
C GLN A 78 -14.22 -20.72 10.42
N THR A 79 -13.74 -21.21 11.57
CA THR A 79 -13.43 -20.43 12.77
C THR A 79 -12.00 -20.71 13.22
N THR A 80 -11.39 -19.80 13.98
CA THR A 80 -10.12 -20.04 14.67
C THR A 80 -10.25 -21.19 15.68
N SER A 81 -9.20 -21.99 15.83
CA SER A 81 -9.09 -23.04 16.84
C SER A 81 -7.78 -22.88 17.61
N SER A 82 -7.73 -23.34 18.86
CA SER A 82 -6.51 -23.30 19.67
C SER A 82 -6.34 -24.60 20.45
N ALA A 83 -5.12 -25.16 20.41
CA ALA A 83 -4.74 -26.34 21.18
C ALA A 83 -3.59 -26.01 22.14
N GLU A 84 -3.58 -26.68 23.29
CA GLU A 84 -2.46 -26.67 24.22
C GLU A 84 -1.48 -27.77 23.80
N CYS A 85 -0.33 -27.38 23.26
CA CYS A 85 0.69 -28.28 22.73
C CYS A 85 1.87 -28.39 23.71
N SER A 86 2.47 -29.57 23.79
CA SER A 86 3.69 -29.83 24.56
C SER A 86 4.94 -29.73 23.66
N LEU A 87 6.07 -29.33 24.25
CA LEU A 87 7.37 -29.45 23.61
C LEU A 87 7.88 -30.91 23.67
N PRO A 88 8.61 -31.40 22.64
CA PRO A 88 9.16 -32.76 22.63
C PRO A 88 10.02 -33.05 23.87
N VAL A 89 9.91 -34.27 24.41
CA VAL A 89 10.41 -34.65 25.74
C VAL A 89 11.88 -34.32 25.98
N GLU A 90 12.72 -34.45 24.95
CA GLU A 90 14.18 -34.21 24.97
C GLU A 90 14.57 -32.72 25.02
N THR A 91 13.63 -31.80 24.85
CA THR A 91 13.91 -30.35 24.77
C THR A 91 13.88 -29.67 26.14
N ILE A 92 14.77 -28.68 26.32
CA ILE A 92 14.94 -27.86 27.51
C ILE A 92 14.83 -26.40 27.06
N ALA A 93 13.94 -25.62 27.69
CA ALA A 93 13.81 -24.19 27.38
C ALA A 93 14.96 -23.39 28.02
N ALA A 94 15.43 -22.34 27.34
CA ALA A 94 16.59 -21.55 27.77
C ALA A 94 16.45 -20.93 29.17
N SER A 95 15.22 -20.67 29.63
CA SER A 95 14.88 -20.20 30.98
C SER A 95 15.26 -21.19 32.09
N ASP A 96 15.36 -22.48 31.76
CA ASP A 96 15.45 -23.57 32.73
C ASP A 96 16.88 -24.15 32.84
N LYS A 97 17.83 -23.59 32.07
CA LYS A 97 19.29 -23.93 32.02
C LYS A 97 19.98 -23.94 33.40
N TYR A 98 19.41 -23.26 34.39
CA TYR A 98 19.92 -23.18 35.78
C TYR A 98 18.89 -23.62 36.85
N ARG A 99 17.74 -24.19 36.46
CA ARG A 99 16.71 -24.67 37.40
C ARG A 99 16.92 -26.13 37.77
N SER A 100 16.44 -26.52 38.95
CA SER A 100 16.53 -27.90 39.41
C SER A 100 15.55 -28.81 38.66
N VAL A 101 15.96 -30.06 38.40
CA VAL A 101 15.16 -31.08 37.69
C VAL A 101 13.85 -31.40 38.42
N ASN A 102 13.79 -31.20 39.73
CA ASN A 102 12.63 -31.51 40.58
C ASN A 102 11.74 -30.28 40.89
N ASP A 103 11.95 -29.14 40.24
CA ASP A 103 11.10 -27.95 40.41
C ASP A 103 9.72 -28.16 39.73
N PRO A 104 8.59 -28.14 40.47
CA PRO A 104 7.27 -28.32 39.88
C PRO A 104 6.88 -27.21 38.88
N ALA A 105 7.49 -26.01 38.95
CA ALA A 105 7.25 -24.95 37.96
C ALA A 105 7.83 -25.29 36.57
N ASN A 106 8.84 -26.17 36.51
CA ASN A 106 9.50 -26.63 35.28
C ASN A 106 8.50 -27.33 34.31
N GLN A 107 7.45 -27.96 34.84
CA GLN A 107 6.42 -28.60 34.02
C GLN A 107 5.53 -27.60 33.25
N VAL A 108 5.39 -26.36 33.72
CA VAL A 108 4.54 -25.34 33.08
C VAL A 108 5.24 -24.75 31.84
N HIS A 109 6.56 -24.65 31.86
CA HIS A 109 7.36 -24.08 30.76
C HIS A 109 7.49 -24.99 29.53
N LYS A 110 7.07 -26.26 29.62
CA LYS A 110 7.05 -27.21 28.49
C LYS A 110 5.83 -27.12 27.58
N LYS A 111 4.95 -26.13 27.77
CA LYS A 111 3.69 -25.99 27.01
C LYS A 111 3.51 -24.64 26.33
N PHE A 112 2.79 -24.65 25.22
CA PHE A 112 2.45 -23.46 24.43
C PHE A 112 1.05 -23.60 23.81
N ILE A 113 0.45 -22.48 23.41
CA ILE A 113 -0.85 -22.47 22.72
C ILE A 113 -0.59 -22.29 21.23
N LEU A 114 -0.96 -23.29 20.41
CA LEU A 114 -0.95 -23.18 18.96
C LEU A 114 -2.33 -22.75 18.46
N ILE A 115 -2.40 -21.64 17.73
CA ILE A 115 -3.66 -21.03 17.25
C ILE A 115 -3.77 -21.24 15.73
N ASP A 116 -4.66 -22.12 15.28
CA ASP A 116 -4.97 -22.36 13.86
C ASP A 116 -6.03 -21.40 13.34
N THR A 117 -5.81 -20.85 12.14
CA THR A 117 -6.66 -19.81 11.55
C THR A 117 -7.26 -20.26 10.21
N PRO A 118 -8.51 -19.86 9.88
CA PRO A 118 -9.13 -20.16 8.60
C PRO A 118 -8.27 -19.72 7.39
N GLY A 119 -7.99 -20.66 6.49
CA GLY A 119 -7.13 -20.42 5.32
C GLY A 119 -7.80 -19.77 4.10
N HIS A 120 -9.11 -19.57 4.14
CA HIS A 120 -9.90 -19.06 3.02
C HIS A 120 -9.86 -17.52 2.96
N GLY A 121 -9.63 -16.92 1.77
CA GLY A 121 -9.42 -15.47 1.60
C GLY A 121 -10.39 -14.54 2.35
N LYS A 122 -11.69 -14.83 2.36
CA LYS A 122 -12.69 -14.02 3.09
C LYS A 122 -12.56 -14.03 4.62
N LEU A 123 -11.82 -15.00 5.18
CA LEU A 123 -11.67 -15.24 6.63
C LEU A 123 -10.27 -14.86 7.15
N ARG A 124 -9.38 -14.30 6.31
CA ARG A 124 -8.05 -13.82 6.71
C ARG A 124 -8.08 -12.83 7.89
N HIS A 125 -9.18 -12.10 8.07
CA HIS A 125 -9.37 -11.13 9.15
C HIS A 125 -9.14 -11.77 10.54
N HIS A 126 -9.58 -13.01 10.77
CA HIS A 126 -9.35 -13.71 12.03
C HIS A 126 -7.87 -13.94 12.34
N ALA A 127 -7.02 -14.15 11.34
CA ALA A 127 -5.57 -14.26 11.55
C ALA A 127 -4.96 -12.91 11.97
N PHE A 128 -5.39 -11.83 11.31
CA PHE A 128 -4.95 -10.47 11.62
C PHE A 128 -5.44 -9.97 12.99
N GLU A 129 -6.64 -10.35 13.41
CA GLU A 129 -7.18 -10.10 14.76
C GLU A 129 -6.37 -10.84 15.83
N ASN A 130 -6.06 -12.12 15.62
CA ASN A 130 -5.27 -12.92 16.56
C ASN A 130 -3.82 -12.41 16.66
N LEU A 131 -3.23 -11.92 15.56
CA LEU A 131 -1.90 -11.30 15.55
C LEU A 131 -1.86 -9.99 16.38
N LYS A 132 -2.93 -9.18 16.33
CA LYS A 132 -3.07 -7.94 17.11
C LYS A 132 -3.37 -8.17 18.59
N THR A 133 -4.10 -9.23 18.93
CA THR A 133 -4.70 -9.43 20.26
C THR A 133 -3.88 -10.36 21.18
N SER A 134 -2.95 -11.16 20.63
CA SER A 134 -2.17 -12.16 21.40
C SER A 134 -1.12 -11.55 22.34
N GLN A 135 -1.41 -11.50 23.64
CA GLN A 135 -0.56 -10.85 24.65
C GLN A 135 0.82 -11.51 24.90
N ASN A 136 1.01 -12.79 24.57
CA ASN A 136 2.30 -13.51 24.72
C ASN A 136 2.68 -14.27 23.44
N LEU A 137 2.47 -13.66 22.27
CA LEU A 137 2.92 -14.21 20.99
C LEU A 137 4.45 -14.39 20.99
N ARG A 138 4.92 -15.55 20.53
CA ARG A 138 6.35 -15.90 20.42
C ARG A 138 6.85 -16.09 18.99
N GLY A 139 5.97 -16.38 18.05
CA GLY A 139 6.32 -16.54 16.65
C GLY A 139 5.09 -16.83 15.79
N VAL A 140 5.27 -16.78 14.48
CA VAL A 140 4.23 -17.04 13.49
C VAL A 140 4.70 -18.15 12.56
N ILE A 141 3.82 -19.10 12.24
CA ILE A 141 4.07 -20.14 11.24
C ILE A 141 3.16 -19.86 10.05
N TYR A 142 3.74 -19.53 8.91
CA TYR A 142 3.06 -19.38 7.64
C TYR A 142 3.23 -20.66 6.81
N GLN A 143 2.23 -21.54 6.86
CA GLN A 143 2.29 -22.86 6.23
C GLN A 143 1.74 -22.83 4.80
N VAL A 144 2.55 -23.30 3.85
CA VAL A 144 2.25 -23.37 2.41
C VAL A 144 2.35 -24.82 1.90
N ASP A 145 1.58 -25.14 0.86
CA ASP A 145 1.68 -26.41 0.15
C ASP A 145 2.77 -26.30 -0.92
N ALA A 146 3.89 -27.00 -0.76
CA ALA A 146 5.01 -26.91 -1.69
C ALA A 146 4.67 -27.41 -3.12
N THR A 147 3.58 -28.17 -3.30
CA THR A 147 3.17 -28.69 -4.61
C THR A 147 2.37 -27.71 -5.46
N THR A 148 1.85 -26.62 -4.88
CA THR A 148 1.03 -25.61 -5.58
C THR A 148 1.74 -24.26 -5.79
N LEU A 149 3.06 -24.24 -5.58
CA LEU A 149 3.93 -23.06 -5.73
C LEU A 149 4.69 -23.06 -7.07
N GLY A 150 4.15 -23.72 -8.09
CA GLY A 150 4.71 -23.73 -9.45
C GLY A 150 4.65 -22.36 -10.13
N ALA A 151 5.49 -22.18 -11.15
CA ALA A 151 5.65 -20.90 -11.83
C ALA A 151 4.48 -20.60 -12.79
N GLY A 152 3.35 -20.18 -12.24
CA GLY A 152 2.12 -19.85 -12.97
C GLY A 152 0.84 -20.18 -12.20
N ASP A 153 0.95 -21.02 -11.18
CA ASP A 153 -0.19 -21.53 -10.41
C ASP A 153 -0.90 -20.45 -9.59
N GLU A 154 -2.22 -20.57 -9.47
CA GLU A 154 -3.02 -19.69 -8.62
C GLU A 154 -2.67 -19.84 -7.14
N GLY A 155 -2.22 -21.02 -6.70
CA GLY A 155 -1.74 -21.28 -5.35
C GLY A 155 -0.52 -20.44 -4.96
N LEU A 156 0.43 -20.24 -5.89
CA LEU A 156 1.58 -19.34 -5.67
C LEU A 156 1.12 -17.89 -5.48
N ARG A 157 0.09 -17.45 -6.23
CA ARG A 157 -0.46 -16.11 -6.12
C ARG A 157 -1.22 -15.90 -4.81
N GLU A 158 -2.11 -16.82 -4.42
CA GLU A 158 -2.82 -16.72 -3.13
C GLU A 158 -1.85 -16.75 -1.94
N ALA A 159 -0.81 -17.59 -2.00
CA ALA A 159 0.24 -17.64 -0.99
C ALA A 159 1.04 -16.32 -0.92
N ALA A 160 1.52 -15.80 -2.06
CA ALA A 160 2.29 -14.56 -2.08
C ALA A 160 1.48 -13.33 -1.64
N ASP A 161 0.21 -13.26 -2.05
CA ASP A 161 -0.72 -12.19 -1.68
C ASP A 161 -1.04 -12.19 -0.18
N TYR A 162 -1.37 -13.35 0.41
CA TYR A 162 -1.63 -13.47 1.85
C TYR A 162 -0.34 -13.29 2.69
N LEU A 163 0.81 -13.73 2.19
CA LEU A 163 2.10 -13.51 2.87
C LEU A 163 2.52 -12.04 2.83
N HIS A 164 2.24 -11.32 1.74
CA HIS A 164 2.42 -9.87 1.64
C HIS A 164 1.57 -9.13 2.70
N ASP A 165 0.27 -9.44 2.80
CA ASP A 165 -0.62 -8.84 3.80
C ASP A 165 -0.13 -9.09 5.24
N LEU A 166 0.32 -10.32 5.52
CA LEU A 166 0.84 -10.70 6.84
C LEU A 166 2.11 -9.94 7.19
N LEU A 167 3.10 -9.91 6.29
CA LEU A 167 4.38 -9.23 6.52
C LEU A 167 4.20 -7.72 6.70
N LEU A 168 3.35 -7.08 5.89
CA LEU A 168 3.04 -5.66 6.00
C LEU A 168 2.35 -5.33 7.34
N LEU A 169 1.46 -6.21 7.82
CA LEU A 169 0.86 -6.06 9.15
C LEU A 169 1.87 -6.29 10.27
N MET A 170 2.81 -7.24 10.13
CA MET A 170 3.88 -7.45 11.10
C MET A 170 4.82 -6.23 11.17
N GLN A 171 5.20 -5.64 10.04
CA GLN A 171 6.00 -4.42 9.94
C GLN A 171 5.38 -3.28 10.78
N LYS A 172 4.10 -2.94 10.51
CA LYS A 172 3.33 -1.94 11.27
C LYS A 172 3.26 -2.21 12.78
N LEU A 173 3.19 -3.49 13.16
CA LEU A 173 3.12 -3.91 14.57
C LEU A 173 4.48 -3.84 15.30
N MET A 174 5.59 -3.66 14.59
CA MET A 174 6.92 -3.45 15.16
C MET A 174 7.27 -1.96 15.21
N ASP A 175 7.05 -1.22 14.11
CA ASP A 175 7.29 0.23 14.04
C ASP A 175 6.48 1.02 15.08
N GLY A 176 5.23 0.60 15.36
CA GLY A 176 4.33 1.29 16.30
C GLY A 176 4.67 1.15 17.80
N LYS A 177 5.75 0.48 18.20
CA LYS A 177 6.04 0.15 19.62
C LYS A 177 7.16 0.98 20.24
N THR A 178 6.92 2.28 20.41
CA THR A 178 7.81 3.21 21.13
C THR A 178 7.84 2.93 22.64
N THR A 179 8.71 2.01 23.08
CA THR A 179 8.96 1.73 24.51
C THR A 179 10.46 1.75 24.82
N THR A 180 10.83 2.03 26.08
CA THR A 180 12.22 2.20 26.54
C THR A 180 12.99 0.88 26.73
N LYS A 181 12.53 -0.20 26.09
CA LYS A 181 13.25 -1.48 25.95
C LYS A 181 13.22 -1.85 24.47
N ALA A 182 14.31 -2.40 23.97
CA ALA A 182 14.41 -2.83 22.57
C ALA A 182 13.23 -3.73 22.19
N PRO A 183 12.60 -3.53 21.01
CA PRO A 183 11.49 -4.35 20.57
C PRO A 183 11.95 -5.81 20.46
N LYS A 184 11.14 -6.71 21.02
CA LYS A 184 11.44 -8.13 21.02
C LYS A 184 11.12 -8.71 19.63
N GLU A 185 12.15 -9.27 19.00
CA GLU A 185 12.09 -9.96 17.70
C GLU A 185 10.87 -10.90 17.59
N LEU A 186 10.20 -10.86 16.44
CA LEU A 186 9.01 -11.68 16.16
C LEU A 186 9.28 -12.62 14.95
N PRO A 187 9.78 -13.84 15.20
CA PRO A 187 10.19 -14.76 14.14
C PRO A 187 9.01 -15.33 13.33
N LEU A 188 9.19 -15.41 12.02
CA LEU A 188 8.24 -15.96 11.04
C LEU A 188 8.83 -17.19 10.33
N LEU A 189 8.18 -18.34 10.46
CA LEU A 189 8.51 -19.56 9.73
C LEU A 189 7.65 -19.71 8.48
N ILE A 190 8.25 -19.76 7.30
CA ILE A 190 7.57 -20.23 6.08
C ILE A 190 7.73 -21.75 6.02
N ALA A 191 6.71 -22.47 6.50
CA ALA A 191 6.67 -23.91 6.57
C ALA A 191 6.19 -24.51 5.23
N ALA A 192 7.13 -24.94 4.39
CA ALA A 192 6.84 -25.59 3.12
C ALA A 192 6.48 -27.06 3.33
N ASN A 193 5.18 -27.36 3.32
CA ASN A 193 4.59 -28.67 3.61
C ASN A 193 4.49 -29.56 2.35
N LYS A 194 4.30 -30.87 2.56
CA LYS A 194 4.19 -31.93 1.55
C LYS A 194 5.49 -32.18 0.75
N MET A 195 6.65 -31.96 1.37
CA MET A 195 7.96 -32.20 0.73
C MET A 195 8.27 -33.67 0.42
N ASP A 196 7.42 -34.60 0.87
CA ASP A 196 7.43 -36.02 0.52
C ASP A 196 6.93 -36.29 -0.92
N LEU A 197 6.16 -35.36 -1.51
CA LEU A 197 5.61 -35.50 -2.86
C LEU A 197 6.64 -35.07 -3.92
N PHE A 198 6.81 -35.87 -4.98
CA PHE A 198 7.76 -35.58 -6.08
C PHE A 198 7.47 -34.26 -6.83
N THR A 199 6.25 -33.74 -6.73
CA THR A 199 5.84 -32.44 -7.30
C THR A 199 6.16 -31.25 -6.39
N ALA A 200 6.68 -31.47 -5.17
CA ALA A 200 6.94 -30.40 -4.21
C ALA A 200 8.16 -29.55 -4.59
N LEU A 201 7.98 -28.23 -4.59
CA LEU A 201 9.03 -27.26 -4.82
C LEU A 201 9.99 -27.22 -3.61
N PRO A 202 11.31 -27.47 -3.78
CA PRO A 202 12.28 -27.41 -2.66
C PRO A 202 12.30 -26.06 -1.95
N ALA A 203 12.48 -26.05 -0.62
CA ALA A 203 12.39 -24.85 0.23
C ALA A 203 13.21 -23.63 -0.25
N ALA A 204 14.42 -23.85 -0.79
CA ALA A 204 15.23 -22.76 -1.37
C ALA A 204 14.59 -22.13 -2.62
N LEU A 205 13.90 -22.94 -3.44
CA LEU A 205 13.10 -22.46 -4.57
C LEU A 205 11.79 -21.83 -4.09
N VAL A 206 11.15 -22.34 -3.03
CA VAL A 206 9.98 -21.71 -2.36
C VAL A 206 10.32 -20.28 -1.94
N LYS A 207 11.47 -20.06 -1.27
CA LYS A 207 11.95 -18.72 -0.93
C LYS A 207 12.02 -17.82 -2.18
N SER A 208 12.70 -18.27 -3.23
CA SER A 208 12.88 -17.49 -4.46
C SER A 208 11.59 -17.23 -5.26
N SER A 209 10.64 -18.18 -5.26
CA SER A 209 9.34 -18.05 -5.92
C SER A 209 8.46 -17.06 -5.17
N LEU A 210 8.41 -17.13 -3.83
CA LEU A 210 7.65 -16.20 -3.01
C LEU A 210 8.25 -14.78 -3.07
N GLU A 211 9.57 -14.60 -2.96
CA GLU A 211 10.21 -13.28 -3.15
C GLU A 211 9.83 -12.64 -4.49
N ARG A 212 9.90 -13.41 -5.58
CA ARG A 212 9.56 -12.95 -6.93
C ARG A 212 8.08 -12.63 -7.10
N GLU A 213 7.18 -13.45 -6.55
CA GLU A 213 5.74 -13.20 -6.68
C GLU A 213 5.27 -12.08 -5.75
N ILE A 214 5.82 -11.96 -4.53
CA ILE A 214 5.62 -10.80 -3.64
C ILE A 214 6.14 -9.51 -4.31
N THR A 215 7.27 -9.56 -5.02
CA THR A 215 7.74 -8.41 -5.83
C THR A 215 6.71 -8.00 -6.88
N LYS A 216 6.06 -8.95 -7.57
CA LYS A 216 4.95 -8.63 -8.48
C LYS A 216 3.72 -8.11 -7.73
N VAL A 217 3.35 -8.67 -6.58
CA VAL A 217 2.22 -8.18 -5.77
C VAL A 217 2.48 -6.73 -5.34
N ARG A 218 3.68 -6.40 -4.86
CA ARG A 218 4.11 -5.05 -4.49
C ARG A 218 4.01 -4.08 -5.68
N ILE A 219 4.52 -4.47 -6.86
CA ILE A 219 4.42 -3.67 -8.10
C ILE A 219 2.97 -3.56 -8.60
N SER A 220 2.15 -4.59 -8.44
CA SER A 220 0.75 -4.60 -8.88
C SER A 220 -0.13 -3.77 -7.97
N ARG A 221 0.13 -3.79 -6.65
CA ARG A 221 -0.56 -2.96 -5.67
C ARG A 221 -0.13 -1.50 -5.79
N SER A 222 1.17 -1.19 -5.94
CA SER A 222 1.62 0.18 -6.16
C SER A 222 1.10 0.78 -7.47
N LYS A 223 1.00 -0.02 -8.55
CA LYS A 223 0.30 0.39 -9.79
C LYS A 223 -1.21 0.54 -9.59
N GLY A 224 -1.85 -0.37 -8.86
CA GLY A 224 -3.28 -0.27 -8.52
C GLY A 224 -3.63 0.96 -7.70
N LEU A 225 -2.76 1.38 -6.76
CA LEU A 225 -2.87 2.64 -6.00
C LEU A 225 -2.75 3.87 -6.92
N LEU A 226 -1.80 3.85 -7.87
CA LEU A 226 -1.63 4.93 -8.85
C LEU A 226 -2.85 5.08 -9.77
N ASP A 227 -3.40 3.95 -10.22
CA ASP A 227 -4.52 3.83 -11.18
C ASP A 227 -5.89 4.15 -10.55
N SER A 228 -6.19 3.58 -9.37
CA SER A 228 -7.47 3.74 -8.65
C SER A 228 -7.72 5.14 -8.05
N GLY A 229 -6.88 6.13 -8.38
CA GLY A 229 -7.07 7.54 -7.97
C GLY A 229 -6.95 7.79 -6.47
N MET A 230 -6.48 6.80 -5.70
CA MET A 230 -6.40 6.86 -4.25
C MET A 230 -5.16 7.63 -3.82
N SER A 231 -5.36 8.80 -3.21
CA SER A 231 -4.31 9.52 -2.47
C SER A 231 -4.84 9.83 -1.08
N THR A 232 -4.24 9.23 -0.05
CA THR A 232 -4.24 9.85 1.28
C THR A 232 -3.14 10.92 1.32
N GLU A 233 -3.12 11.67 2.42
CA GLU A 233 -2.06 12.58 2.79
C GLU A 233 -0.75 11.80 3.00
N GLU A 234 0.39 12.44 2.69
CA GLU A 234 1.66 11.74 2.38
C GLU A 234 2.37 11.05 3.56
N ASP A 235 1.74 11.06 4.74
CA ASP A 235 2.18 10.27 5.88
C ASP A 235 1.71 8.81 5.78
N GLU A 236 0.58 8.51 5.10
CA GLU A 236 0.11 7.13 4.84
C GLU A 236 0.80 6.44 3.65
N ASP A 237 1.36 7.19 2.68
CA ASP A 237 2.06 6.60 1.51
C ASP A 237 3.29 5.75 1.91
N LYS A 238 3.79 5.91 3.13
CA LYS A 238 4.87 5.10 3.70
C LYS A 238 4.37 3.80 4.33
N ASP A 239 3.11 3.76 4.73
CA ASP A 239 2.54 2.65 5.48
C ASP A 239 2.14 1.45 4.60
N GLU A 240 2.04 1.58 3.27
CA GLU A 240 1.66 0.45 2.40
C GLU A 240 2.82 -0.21 1.65
N TRP A 241 4.06 0.28 1.82
CA TRP A 241 5.24 -0.31 1.19
C TRP A 241 5.89 -1.38 2.06
N LEU A 242 6.00 -2.60 1.51
CA LEU A 242 6.62 -3.75 2.17
C LEU A 242 8.14 -3.78 1.95
N GLY A 243 8.89 -3.74 3.05
CA GLY A 243 10.36 -3.77 3.09
C GLY A 243 11.03 -2.43 2.76
N GLU A 244 12.31 -2.48 2.40
CA GLU A 244 13.17 -1.34 2.08
C GLU A 244 12.54 -0.38 1.04
N MET A 245 12.39 0.91 1.40
CA MET A 245 11.72 1.91 0.57
C MET A 245 12.56 2.29 -0.66
N GLY A 246 12.05 1.98 -1.86
CA GLY A 246 12.70 2.31 -3.14
C GLY A 246 13.53 1.19 -3.78
N SER A 247 13.69 0.05 -3.09
CA SER A 247 14.35 -1.13 -3.65
C SER A 247 13.54 -1.75 -4.80
N SER A 248 14.16 -2.19 -5.90
CA SER A 248 13.44 -2.70 -7.09
C SER A 248 12.68 -4.00 -6.81
N ASP A 249 13.30 -4.88 -6.04
CA ASP A 249 12.84 -6.23 -5.73
C ASP A 249 12.60 -6.39 -4.22
N PHE A 250 11.74 -7.32 -3.83
CA PHE A 250 11.53 -7.68 -2.43
C PHE A 250 12.43 -8.87 -2.04
N LYS A 251 13.08 -8.76 -0.88
CA LYS A 251 13.88 -9.82 -0.25
C LYS A 251 13.50 -10.00 1.20
N PHE A 252 13.41 -11.24 1.66
CA PHE A 252 13.04 -11.53 3.05
C PHE A 252 14.04 -10.94 4.07
N SER A 253 15.30 -10.72 3.68
CA SER A 253 16.30 -10.03 4.53
C SER A 253 15.96 -8.57 4.81
N GLN A 254 15.16 -7.91 3.98
CA GLN A 254 14.66 -6.55 4.25
C GLN A 254 13.69 -6.51 5.45
N MET A 255 13.20 -7.67 5.93
CA MET A 255 12.36 -7.76 7.12
C MET A 255 13.18 -7.76 8.43
N GLU A 256 14.48 -8.07 8.35
CA GLU A 256 15.38 -8.11 9.51
C GLU A 256 15.58 -6.70 10.09
N GLU A 257 15.57 -5.66 9.25
CA GLU A 257 15.56 -4.24 9.63
C GLU A 257 14.39 -3.88 10.57
N PHE A 258 13.26 -4.57 10.42
CA PHE A 258 12.03 -4.38 11.22
C PHE A 258 11.94 -5.37 12.40
N ASN A 259 13.02 -6.06 12.75
CA ASN A 259 13.10 -7.10 13.78
C ASN A 259 12.17 -8.31 13.51
N ILE A 260 11.99 -8.66 12.24
CA ILE A 260 11.20 -9.81 11.76
C ILE A 260 12.13 -10.76 10.99
N SER A 261 12.66 -11.77 11.67
CA SER A 261 13.43 -12.84 11.03
C SER A 261 12.52 -13.79 10.26
N VAL A 262 12.91 -14.18 9.03
CA VAL A 262 12.09 -15.02 8.14
C VAL A 262 12.89 -16.21 7.58
N GLU A 263 12.63 -17.41 8.12
CA GLU A 263 13.21 -18.66 7.62
C GLU A 263 12.22 -19.42 6.71
N VAL A 264 12.74 -20.20 5.76
CA VAL A 264 11.95 -21.06 4.87
C VAL A 264 12.41 -22.51 5.01
N ALA A 265 11.61 -23.33 5.70
CA ALA A 265 11.96 -24.70 6.03
C ALA A 265 10.99 -25.71 5.40
N GLY A 266 11.54 -26.72 4.74
CA GLY A 266 10.77 -27.82 4.15
C GLY A 266 10.45 -28.93 5.16
N GLY A 267 9.26 -29.51 5.06
CA GLY A 267 8.82 -30.63 5.88
C GLY A 267 7.53 -31.26 5.35
N ASN A 268 6.97 -32.20 6.08
CA ASN A 268 5.70 -32.83 5.76
C ASN A 268 4.91 -33.21 7.03
N VAL A 269 3.63 -32.85 7.09
CA VAL A 269 2.73 -33.24 8.22
C VAL A 269 2.27 -34.70 8.10
N VAL A 270 2.15 -35.19 6.86
CA VAL A 270 1.75 -36.55 6.49
C VAL A 270 2.77 -37.07 5.48
N GLY A 271 3.14 -38.35 5.54
CA GLY A 271 4.06 -39.00 4.60
C GLY A 271 4.13 -40.50 4.85
N SER A 272 4.80 -41.26 3.98
CA SER A 272 4.93 -42.72 4.08
C SER A 272 5.62 -43.16 5.38
N ASP A 273 6.63 -42.41 5.79
CA ASP A 273 7.54 -42.75 6.89
C ASP A 273 7.20 -41.98 8.18
N GLY A 274 6.06 -41.28 8.19
CA GLY A 274 5.67 -40.30 9.21
C GLY A 274 5.75 -38.85 8.71
N GLY A 275 5.49 -37.91 9.63
CA GLY A 275 5.59 -36.48 9.35
C GLY A 275 6.94 -35.91 9.79
N SER A 276 7.80 -35.51 8.86
CA SER A 276 9.07 -34.85 9.16
C SER A 276 8.85 -33.36 9.42
N VAL A 277 8.78 -32.98 10.69
CA VAL A 277 8.53 -31.61 11.16
C VAL A 277 9.68 -31.02 12.00
N ASP A 278 10.79 -31.75 12.14
CA ASP A 278 11.91 -31.38 13.03
C ASP A 278 12.57 -30.04 12.68
N ALA A 279 12.57 -29.67 11.40
CA ALA A 279 13.08 -28.36 10.97
C ALA A 279 12.20 -27.22 11.51
N TRP A 280 10.88 -27.43 11.55
CA TRP A 280 9.94 -26.47 12.09
C TRP A 280 10.04 -26.39 13.62
N TRP A 281 10.31 -27.52 14.30
CA TRP A 281 10.62 -27.49 15.74
C TRP A 281 11.90 -26.73 16.09
N ARG A 282 13.00 -26.91 15.34
CA ARG A 282 14.26 -26.19 15.61
C ARG A 282 14.10 -24.67 15.51
N PHE A 283 13.39 -24.20 14.49
CA PHE A 283 13.07 -22.77 14.34
C PHE A 283 12.34 -22.19 15.56
N LEU A 284 11.38 -22.94 16.11
CA LEU A 284 10.59 -22.51 17.27
C LEU A 284 11.34 -22.58 18.61
N LEU A 285 12.52 -23.23 18.64
CA LEU A 285 13.30 -23.49 19.86
C LEU A 285 14.58 -22.64 19.96
N GLY A 286 15.25 -22.34 18.83
CA GLY A 286 16.41 -21.46 18.75
C GLY A 286 17.72 -22.08 19.28
N ASP A 287 18.54 -22.62 18.38
CA ASP A 287 19.80 -23.30 18.73
C ASP A 287 20.92 -22.30 19.13
N GLU A 288 20.98 -21.90 20.41
CA GLU A 288 22.12 -21.12 20.98
C GLU A 288 23.49 -21.77 20.66
N GLU A 289 23.56 -23.10 20.55
CA GLU A 289 24.80 -23.85 20.21
C GLU A 289 25.44 -23.40 18.90
N ILE A 290 24.65 -22.93 17.93
CA ILE A 290 25.16 -22.49 16.62
C ILE A 290 25.68 -21.06 16.75
N LYS A 291 24.91 -20.18 17.38
CA LYS A 291 25.26 -18.76 17.58
C LYS A 291 26.52 -18.58 18.44
N GLU A 292 26.66 -19.35 19.52
CA GLU A 292 27.86 -19.35 20.37
C GLU A 292 29.12 -19.88 19.64
N LEU A 293 28.93 -20.76 18.65
CA LEU A 293 30.01 -21.27 17.80
C LEU A 293 30.38 -20.28 16.67
N GLU A 294 29.41 -19.56 16.11
CA GLU A 294 29.61 -18.52 15.11
C GLU A 294 30.28 -17.28 15.72
N ASP A 295 29.73 -16.71 16.79
CA ASP A 295 30.30 -15.57 17.55
C ASP A 295 31.73 -15.90 18.04
N GLY A 296 31.97 -17.15 18.46
CA GLY A 296 33.27 -17.62 18.92
C GLY A 296 34.32 -17.71 17.81
N LEU A 297 33.94 -18.16 16.60
CA LEU A 297 34.86 -18.32 15.47
C LEU A 297 35.11 -17.01 14.71
N ASP A 298 34.11 -16.12 14.63
CA ASP A 298 34.26 -14.80 14.00
C ASP A 298 35.21 -13.90 14.81
N LYS A 299 35.19 -14.01 16.14
CA LYS A 299 36.13 -13.34 17.05
C LYS A 299 37.61 -13.67 16.78
N PHE A 300 37.91 -14.79 16.11
CA PHE A 300 39.25 -15.16 15.65
C PHE A 300 39.46 -14.96 14.13
N ASN A 301 38.49 -14.36 13.42
CA ASN A 301 38.46 -14.18 11.96
C ASN A 301 38.70 -15.49 11.18
N ALA A 302 38.30 -16.61 11.79
CA ALA A 302 38.47 -17.96 11.27
C ALA A 302 37.26 -18.42 10.43
N LEU A 303 36.13 -17.74 10.57
CA LEU A 303 34.90 -18.06 9.86
C LEU A 303 34.98 -17.62 8.38
N ARG A 304 34.36 -18.39 7.49
CA ARG A 304 34.30 -18.11 6.05
C ARG A 304 32.91 -18.44 5.50
N TYR A 305 32.19 -17.39 5.09
CA TYR A 305 30.81 -17.46 4.62
C TYR A 305 30.63 -18.15 3.25
N THR A 306 31.71 -18.55 2.58
CA THR A 306 31.69 -19.29 1.31
C THR A 306 32.48 -20.59 1.41
N VAL A 307 31.80 -21.73 1.23
CA VAL A 307 32.36 -23.09 1.32
C VAL A 307 33.54 -23.31 0.35
N GLN A 308 33.55 -22.56 -0.75
CA GLN A 308 34.62 -22.52 -1.75
C GLN A 308 35.97 -22.11 -1.16
N GLU A 309 36.02 -21.32 -0.08
CA GLU A 309 37.27 -20.83 0.53
C GLU A 309 37.69 -21.59 1.79
N ALA A 310 36.75 -22.21 2.51
CA ALA A 310 37.02 -22.93 3.75
C ALA A 310 37.92 -24.17 3.54
N GLN A 311 38.96 -24.33 4.37
CA GLN A 311 39.86 -25.50 4.35
C GLN A 311 39.35 -26.66 5.21
N VAL A 312 38.60 -26.34 6.27
CA VAL A 312 37.95 -27.31 7.18
C VAL A 312 36.48 -26.93 7.32
N GLY A 313 35.60 -27.92 7.36
CA GLY A 313 34.19 -27.75 7.74
C GLY A 313 33.88 -28.48 9.05
N LEU A 314 32.97 -27.93 9.86
CA LEU A 314 32.42 -28.59 11.05
C LEU A 314 31.00 -29.09 10.77
N THR A 315 30.63 -30.24 11.33
CA THR A 315 29.27 -30.79 11.18
C THR A 315 28.80 -31.58 12.40
N LYS A 316 27.48 -31.69 12.57
CA LYS A 316 26.80 -32.58 13.54
C LYS A 316 26.40 -33.92 12.89
N ILE A 317 26.76 -34.16 11.62
CA ILE A 317 26.40 -35.34 10.82
C ILE A 317 27.49 -36.43 10.96
N PRO A 318 27.21 -37.59 11.59
CA PRO A 318 28.23 -38.60 11.88
C PRO A 318 28.60 -39.50 10.68
N THR A 319 27.87 -39.45 9.57
CA THR A 319 28.02 -40.42 8.45
C THR A 319 28.60 -39.81 7.18
N LYS A 320 29.75 -40.35 6.74
CA LYS A 320 30.49 -39.94 5.54
C LYS A 320 29.61 -39.74 4.29
N ALA A 321 28.75 -40.72 4.00
CA ALA A 321 27.87 -40.69 2.82
C ALA A 321 26.86 -39.53 2.84
N ARG A 322 26.44 -39.05 4.01
CA ARG A 322 25.55 -37.88 4.12
C ARG A 322 26.32 -36.57 4.00
N VAL A 323 27.54 -36.50 4.52
CA VAL A 323 28.45 -35.36 4.31
C VAL A 323 28.73 -35.17 2.81
N GLU A 324 29.06 -36.24 2.08
CA GLU A 324 29.24 -36.20 0.63
C GLU A 324 27.99 -35.77 -0.16
N PHE A 325 26.79 -36.03 0.38
CA PHE A 325 25.53 -35.62 -0.24
C PHE A 325 25.30 -34.11 -0.06
N GLU A 326 25.49 -33.57 1.15
CA GLU A 326 25.34 -32.12 1.39
C GLU A 326 26.42 -31.31 0.64
N LEU A 327 27.67 -31.80 0.54
CA LEU A 327 28.71 -31.15 -0.28
C LEU A 327 28.32 -31.11 -1.78
N ARG A 328 27.77 -32.21 -2.32
CA ARG A 328 27.24 -32.24 -3.70
C ARG A 328 26.06 -31.28 -3.90
N LYS A 329 25.12 -31.22 -2.94
CA LYS A 329 23.97 -30.29 -2.93
C LYS A 329 24.41 -28.82 -2.92
N LEU A 330 25.50 -28.50 -2.22
CA LEU A 330 26.17 -27.18 -2.21
C LEU A 330 27.01 -26.90 -3.48
N LYS A 331 26.93 -27.77 -4.51
CA LYS A 331 27.73 -27.72 -5.76
C LYS A 331 29.25 -27.77 -5.54
N PHE A 332 29.69 -28.27 -4.39
CA PHE A 332 31.10 -28.36 -4.02
C PHE A 332 31.66 -29.73 -4.42
N ALA A 333 32.19 -29.81 -5.64
CA ALA A 333 32.68 -31.06 -6.22
C ALA A 333 33.99 -31.53 -5.56
N THR A 334 33.89 -32.53 -4.69
CA THR A 334 35.03 -33.25 -4.10
C THR A 334 35.04 -34.71 -4.53
N VAL A 335 36.24 -35.26 -4.75
CA VAL A 335 36.46 -36.70 -4.90
C VAL A 335 37.06 -37.24 -3.61
N ASP A 336 36.40 -38.27 -3.07
CA ASP A 336 36.85 -39.06 -1.92
C ASP A 336 38.21 -39.71 -2.22
N VAL A 337 39.22 -39.38 -1.41
CA VAL A 337 40.60 -39.86 -1.59
C VAL A 337 40.70 -41.38 -1.46
N THR A 338 39.79 -42.01 -0.69
CA THR A 338 39.80 -43.46 -0.40
C THR A 338 39.24 -44.34 -1.52
N ASN A 339 38.71 -43.75 -2.62
CA ASN A 339 38.05 -44.50 -3.70
C ASN A 339 38.87 -44.60 -5.01
N VAL A 340 40.10 -44.07 -5.05
CA VAL A 340 40.92 -44.03 -6.28
C VAL A 340 41.48 -45.41 -6.66
N GLU A 341 41.78 -46.26 -5.69
CA GLU A 341 42.49 -47.54 -5.90
C GLU A 341 41.61 -48.66 -6.49
N LYS A 342 40.27 -48.50 -6.50
CA LYS A 342 39.32 -49.57 -6.87
C LYS A 342 38.81 -49.52 -8.32
N LYS A 343 39.40 -48.69 -9.19
CA LYS A 343 38.83 -48.38 -10.52
C LYS A 343 39.68 -48.83 -11.72
N THR A 344 40.69 -49.65 -11.49
CA THR A 344 41.64 -50.14 -12.50
C THR A 344 41.31 -51.51 -13.10
N GLU A 345 40.37 -52.27 -12.54
CA GLU A 345 40.18 -53.70 -12.88
C GLU A 345 38.99 -54.00 -13.83
N ASN A 346 38.18 -53.02 -14.22
CA ASN A 346 36.98 -53.22 -15.06
C ASN A 346 37.01 -52.34 -16.31
N LEU A 347 38.02 -52.52 -17.18
CA LEU A 347 38.18 -51.73 -18.40
C LEU A 347 38.78 -52.50 -19.60
N GLU A 348 38.73 -53.83 -19.56
CA GLU A 348 38.91 -54.71 -20.72
C GLU A 348 37.58 -55.40 -21.03
N GLU A 349 37.34 -55.69 -22.32
CA GLU A 349 36.01 -56.01 -22.92
C GLU A 349 34.99 -54.84 -22.83
N VAL A 350 34.28 -54.40 -23.88
CA VAL A 350 34.08 -54.92 -25.25
C VAL A 350 34.34 -53.80 -26.29
N LYS A 351 34.79 -54.17 -27.50
CA LYS A 351 34.95 -53.28 -28.68
C LYS A 351 33.99 -53.68 -29.82
N SER A 352 33.94 -52.83 -30.86
CA SER A 352 33.11 -52.90 -32.08
C SER A 352 31.64 -52.44 -31.87
N GLU A 353 30.98 -51.78 -32.83
CA GLU A 353 31.36 -51.49 -34.23
C GLU A 353 30.93 -50.06 -34.68
N VAL A 354 31.24 -49.63 -35.91
CA VAL A 354 31.23 -48.22 -36.35
C VAL A 354 30.75 -48.05 -37.80
N LYS A 355 29.98 -46.98 -38.13
CA LYS A 355 30.03 -46.12 -39.37
C LYS A 355 28.82 -45.13 -39.49
N GLU A 356 29.02 -43.82 -39.69
CA GLU A 356 29.18 -42.99 -40.93
C GLU A 356 27.88 -42.63 -41.71
N VAL A 357 27.70 -41.50 -42.44
CA VAL A 357 28.10 -40.06 -42.28
C VAL A 357 27.52 -39.17 -43.42
N VAL A 358 26.95 -37.96 -43.13
CA VAL A 358 26.75 -36.76 -44.04
C VAL A 358 25.86 -36.94 -45.32
N GLY A 359 25.18 -35.95 -45.95
CA GLY A 359 24.90 -34.51 -45.68
C GLY A 359 25.11 -33.57 -46.92
N LYS A 360 24.54 -32.33 -46.90
CA LYS A 360 24.62 -31.16 -47.85
C LYS A 360 23.50 -31.01 -48.94
N LYS A 361 23.27 -29.84 -49.61
CA LYS A 361 23.39 -28.36 -49.33
C LYS A 361 23.03 -27.50 -50.59
N ARG A 362 22.56 -26.23 -50.40
CA ARG A 362 22.47 -25.02 -51.32
C ARG A 362 21.02 -24.54 -51.58
N LYS A 363 20.59 -23.24 -51.58
CA LYS A 363 21.08 -21.88 -52.02
C LYS A 363 20.47 -21.51 -53.41
N ALA A 364 20.00 -20.31 -53.77
CA ALA A 364 20.08 -18.90 -53.28
C ALA A 364 18.67 -18.21 -53.27
N GLY A 365 18.41 -16.90 -53.07
CA GLY A 365 19.17 -15.64 -52.78
C GLY A 365 18.17 -14.53 -52.34
N GLY A 366 18.49 -13.48 -51.57
CA GLY A 366 19.04 -12.16 -52.00
C GLY A 366 18.01 -11.23 -52.70
N GLY A 367 17.71 -9.98 -52.30
CA GLY A 367 18.06 -9.16 -51.11
C GLY A 367 17.88 -7.62 -51.32
N ASN A 368 17.82 -6.80 -50.24
CA ASN A 368 17.82 -5.29 -50.19
C ASN A 368 16.54 -4.55 -50.74
N LYS A 369 16.21 -3.26 -50.45
CA LYS A 369 16.52 -2.28 -49.34
C LYS A 369 15.51 -1.07 -49.34
N LYS A 370 15.52 -0.31 -48.22
CA LYS A 370 14.76 0.92 -47.83
C LYS A 370 14.68 2.13 -48.82
N GLN A 371 13.56 2.90 -48.78
CA GLN A 371 13.41 4.38 -48.60
C GLN A 371 11.94 4.83 -48.89
N ALA A 372 11.26 5.85 -48.34
CA ALA A 372 11.46 6.90 -47.30
C ALA A 372 11.64 8.39 -47.74
N ARG A 373 10.55 9.20 -47.70
CA ARG A 373 10.38 10.69 -47.70
C ARG A 373 8.86 11.00 -47.51
N LYS A 374 8.30 12.07 -46.93
CA LYS A 374 8.67 13.43 -46.43
C LYS A 374 8.14 14.61 -47.30
N SER A 375 7.40 15.54 -46.66
CA SER A 375 6.95 16.88 -47.13
C SER A 375 7.51 18.02 -46.24
N THR A 376 7.07 19.29 -46.45
CA THR A 376 7.78 20.51 -46.00
C THR A 376 6.91 21.76 -45.75
N LEU A 377 7.33 22.55 -44.75
CA LEU A 377 6.90 23.93 -44.41
C LEU A 377 7.17 24.99 -45.50
N ASN A 378 6.48 26.14 -45.40
CA ASN A 378 6.78 27.36 -46.17
C ASN A 378 7.66 28.38 -45.41
N GLU A 379 8.07 29.46 -46.07
CA GLU A 379 9.11 30.39 -45.59
C GLU A 379 8.72 31.26 -44.36
N ASN A 380 7.44 31.29 -43.99
CA ASN A 380 6.97 31.92 -42.74
C ASN A 380 6.76 30.91 -41.59
N GLY A 381 7.16 29.64 -41.78
CA GLY A 381 7.21 28.64 -40.71
C GLY A 381 5.92 27.89 -40.41
N TYR A 382 4.91 27.95 -41.29
CA TYR A 382 3.64 27.24 -41.15
C TYR A 382 3.47 26.14 -42.22
N GLU A 383 2.78 25.05 -41.87
CA GLU A 383 2.37 23.96 -42.77
C GLU A 383 0.85 24.04 -42.96
N VAL A 384 0.40 24.58 -44.10
CA VAL A 384 -1.02 24.89 -44.37
C VAL A 384 -1.32 24.78 -45.88
N ILE A 385 -2.28 23.92 -46.23
CA ILE A 385 -3.44 24.10 -47.17
C ILE A 385 -4.44 23.01 -46.72
N GLU A 386 -5.41 23.27 -45.84
CA GLU A 386 -6.72 23.92 -46.04
C GLU A 386 -7.83 23.00 -46.59
N LEU A 387 -9.06 23.25 -46.13
CA LEU A 387 -10.28 22.45 -46.30
C LEU A 387 -11.44 23.37 -46.75
N SER A 388 -12.45 22.81 -47.41
CA SER A 388 -13.73 23.48 -47.65
C SER A 388 -14.92 22.52 -47.58
N SER A 389 -16.09 23.08 -47.27
CA SER A 389 -17.42 22.46 -47.19
C SER A 389 -18.06 22.28 -48.60
N SER A 390 -19.28 21.77 -48.82
CA SER A 390 -20.36 21.16 -48.00
C SER A 390 -21.35 20.41 -48.93
N GLU A 391 -22.45 19.88 -48.36
CA GLU A 391 -23.78 19.63 -49.00
C GLU A 391 -24.01 18.37 -49.87
N GLU A 392 -24.87 17.49 -49.30
CA GLU A 392 -26.17 17.00 -49.83
C GLU A 392 -26.31 15.85 -50.88
N ASP A 393 -27.29 14.98 -50.53
CA ASP A 393 -28.28 14.20 -51.29
C ASP A 393 -28.00 12.85 -52.03
N ASP A 394 -28.73 11.84 -51.51
CA ASP A 394 -29.67 10.89 -52.17
C ASP A 394 -29.26 9.60 -52.95
N ASP A 395 -29.82 8.50 -52.42
CA ASP A 395 -30.63 7.42 -53.05
C ASP A 395 -30.07 6.18 -53.82
N ASP A 396 -30.65 5.05 -53.37
CA ASP A 396 -31.24 3.90 -54.08
C ASP A 396 -30.45 2.74 -54.76
N GLU A 397 -30.55 1.59 -54.07
CA GLU A 397 -31.18 0.32 -54.47
C GLU A 397 -30.55 -0.77 -55.39
N GLU A 398 -30.88 -2.00 -54.95
CA GLU A 398 -31.19 -3.26 -55.68
C GLU A 398 -30.12 -4.25 -56.21
N GLU A 399 -30.63 -5.49 -56.39
CA GLU A 399 -29.92 -6.77 -56.44
C GLU A 399 -29.40 -7.19 -57.83
N GLY A 400 -28.58 -8.25 -57.86
CA GLY A 400 -28.08 -8.87 -59.10
C GLY A 400 -27.67 -10.33 -58.98
N ASN A 401 -28.64 -11.24 -58.78
CA ASN A 401 -28.42 -12.70 -58.78
C ASN A 401 -28.05 -13.27 -60.18
N GLY A 402 -27.32 -14.39 -60.28
CA GLY A 402 -27.16 -15.08 -61.58
C GLY A 402 -26.01 -16.10 -61.77
N GLU A 403 -26.16 -17.30 -61.22
CA GLU A 403 -25.35 -18.51 -61.49
C GLU A 403 -25.41 -19.00 -62.96
N VAL A 404 -24.50 -19.91 -63.41
CA VAL A 404 -24.79 -21.22 -64.10
C VAL A 404 -23.66 -21.81 -65.00
N THR A 405 -22.79 -22.66 -64.42
CA THR A 405 -22.24 -23.94 -65.01
C THR A 405 -21.28 -23.92 -66.25
N ARG A 406 -20.70 -25.02 -66.83
CA ARG A 406 -20.82 -26.50 -66.63
C ARG A 406 -19.60 -27.36 -67.07
N LYS A 407 -19.16 -28.26 -66.17
CA LYS A 407 -18.54 -29.62 -66.30
C LYS A 407 -17.97 -30.20 -67.62
N LYS A 408 -16.78 -30.84 -67.51
CA LYS A 408 -16.40 -32.22 -67.96
C LYS A 408 -15.24 -32.72 -67.06
N LEU A 409 -15.25 -33.89 -66.39
CA LEU A 409 -15.17 -35.32 -66.86
C LEU A 409 -13.77 -35.66 -67.46
N LYS A 410 -13.07 -36.77 -67.12
CA LYS A 410 -13.33 -37.93 -66.22
C LYS A 410 -12.05 -38.82 -66.04
N SER A 411 -11.93 -39.59 -64.93
CA SER A 411 -11.20 -40.90 -64.79
C SER A 411 -9.65 -40.97 -65.05
N ALA A 412 -8.87 -41.95 -64.55
CA ALA A 412 -8.97 -42.89 -63.40
C ALA A 412 -7.60 -43.62 -63.15
N ASP A 413 -7.44 -44.23 -61.95
CA ASP A 413 -6.57 -45.37 -61.53
C ASP A 413 -5.02 -45.37 -61.69
N GLY A 414 -4.30 -45.93 -60.69
CA GLY A 414 -3.03 -46.68 -60.94
C GLY A 414 -1.84 -46.61 -59.94
N THR A 415 -1.83 -47.44 -58.90
CA THR A 415 -0.65 -48.17 -58.33
C THR A 415 0.73 -47.49 -58.00
N GLY A 416 0.91 -47.13 -56.71
CA GLY A 416 2.02 -47.44 -55.78
C GLY A 416 3.53 -47.62 -56.14
N SER A 417 4.38 -46.81 -55.47
CA SER A 417 5.75 -47.09 -54.94
C SER A 417 6.95 -47.30 -55.91
N PRO A 418 8.25 -47.16 -55.49
CA PRO A 418 8.85 -46.65 -54.24
C PRO A 418 9.88 -45.48 -54.45
N VAL A 419 10.82 -45.26 -53.50
CA VAL A 419 11.90 -44.22 -53.44
C VAL A 419 13.26 -44.92 -53.15
N PRO A 420 14.45 -44.26 -52.92
CA PRO A 420 15.06 -43.00 -53.41
C PRO A 420 16.54 -43.20 -53.93
N SER A 421 17.31 -42.15 -54.30
CA SER A 421 18.82 -42.14 -54.29
C SER A 421 19.48 -40.81 -54.74
N GLY A 422 20.73 -40.55 -54.30
CA GLY A 422 21.71 -39.75 -55.08
C GLY A 422 22.30 -38.48 -54.43
N SER A 423 23.61 -38.23 -54.62
CA SER A 423 24.51 -37.58 -53.63
C SER A 423 25.82 -36.99 -54.24
N LEU A 424 26.68 -36.38 -53.39
CA LEU A 424 28.09 -35.94 -53.60
C LEU A 424 28.30 -34.66 -54.48
N TYR A 425 29.38 -33.86 -54.36
CA TYR A 425 30.79 -34.13 -54.00
C TYR A 425 31.48 -33.16 -52.99
N GLY A 426 32.78 -33.42 -52.71
CA GLY A 426 33.75 -32.58 -51.94
C GLY A 426 34.43 -31.48 -52.79
N ARG A 427 35.64 -30.98 -52.50
CA ARG A 427 36.65 -31.18 -51.41
C ARG A 427 37.48 -29.85 -51.29
N GLU A 428 38.13 -29.49 -50.18
CA GLU A 428 39.57 -29.64 -49.81
C GLU A 428 39.78 -28.82 -48.50
N THR A 429 40.41 -29.20 -47.37
CA THR A 429 41.67 -29.88 -46.94
C THR A 429 42.79 -28.92 -46.47
N VAL A 430 43.59 -29.41 -45.48
CA VAL A 430 44.71 -28.76 -44.74
C VAL A 430 44.23 -27.91 -43.54
N LYS A 431 44.72 -28.03 -42.28
CA LYS A 431 45.62 -28.99 -41.57
C LYS A 431 45.31 -29.03 -40.04
N VAL A 432 46.15 -29.71 -39.22
CA VAL A 432 46.10 -29.75 -37.73
C VAL A 432 47.45 -29.35 -37.12
N GLN A 433 47.46 -28.74 -35.93
CA GLN A 433 48.62 -28.62 -35.01
C GLN A 433 48.22 -28.95 -33.56
N GLN A 434 49.22 -29.23 -32.70
CA GLN A 434 49.05 -29.79 -31.36
C GLN A 434 49.28 -28.74 -30.25
N GLY A 435 48.62 -28.93 -29.10
CA GLY A 435 48.95 -28.23 -27.85
C GLY A 435 50.12 -28.90 -27.08
N PRO A 436 50.77 -28.20 -26.14
CA PRO A 436 52.00 -28.66 -25.47
C PRO A 436 51.76 -29.70 -24.35
N LYS A 437 52.88 -30.26 -23.84
CA LYS A 437 52.98 -31.13 -22.65
C LYS A 437 53.92 -30.51 -21.60
N ILE A 438 53.98 -31.14 -20.41
CA ILE A 438 54.96 -30.94 -19.31
C ILE A 438 54.65 -29.71 -18.43
N PRO A 439 54.84 -29.73 -17.08
CA PRO A 439 55.42 -30.77 -16.22
C PRO A 439 54.49 -31.36 -15.14
N ASP A 440 54.98 -32.43 -14.50
CA ASP A 440 54.54 -32.92 -13.18
C ASP A 440 55.23 -32.17 -12.01
N ALA A 441 54.76 -32.46 -10.79
CA ALA A 441 55.25 -32.01 -9.47
C ALA A 441 54.70 -30.66 -8.94
N LEU A 442 54.61 -30.60 -7.60
CA LEU A 442 54.12 -29.50 -6.75
C LEU A 442 52.62 -29.12 -6.89
N ASN A 443 51.74 -29.90 -6.25
CA ASN A 443 50.73 -29.35 -5.31
C ASN A 443 50.00 -30.46 -4.51
N PHE A 444 50.47 -30.71 -3.28
CA PHE A 444 49.89 -31.67 -2.33
C PHE A 444 48.94 -31.03 -1.27
N GLN A 445 48.62 -29.73 -1.40
CA GLN A 445 47.80 -28.97 -0.44
C GLN A 445 46.48 -28.49 -1.06
N ASN A 446 45.56 -29.41 -1.36
CA ASN A 446 44.20 -29.05 -1.81
C ASN A 446 43.15 -30.12 -1.46
N THR A 447 43.26 -30.70 -0.25
CA THR A 447 42.21 -31.50 0.37
C THR A 447 41.35 -30.63 1.29
N PHE A 448 40.08 -31.01 1.45
CA PHE A 448 39.13 -30.38 2.34
C PHE A 448 38.70 -31.42 3.39
N LYS A 449 38.85 -31.09 4.68
CA LYS A 449 38.50 -31.96 5.80
C LYS A 449 37.18 -31.54 6.45
N VAL A 450 36.37 -32.52 6.84
CA VAL A 450 35.13 -32.29 7.61
C VAL A 450 35.24 -33.01 8.95
N LEU A 451 35.14 -32.25 10.04
CA LEU A 451 35.23 -32.74 11.41
C LEU A 451 33.86 -32.71 12.11
N ASN A 452 33.70 -33.52 13.15
CA ASN A 452 32.61 -33.35 14.11
C ASN A 452 32.73 -31.98 14.82
N LYS A 453 31.62 -31.26 15.02
CA LYS A 453 31.58 -29.97 15.74
C LYS A 453 32.15 -30.07 17.17
N ASP A 454 32.06 -31.25 17.78
CA ASP A 454 32.49 -31.49 19.16
C ASP A 454 34.00 -31.21 19.36
N TRP A 455 34.81 -31.37 18.30
CA TRP A 455 36.24 -31.01 18.29
C TRP A 455 36.51 -29.56 18.72
N TYR A 456 35.66 -28.62 18.29
CA TYR A 456 35.77 -27.21 18.65
C TYR A 456 35.43 -27.00 20.12
N PHE A 457 34.28 -27.53 20.57
CA PHE A 457 33.83 -27.38 21.95
C PHE A 457 34.81 -28.02 22.95
N ASP A 458 35.34 -29.22 22.65
CA ASP A 458 36.33 -29.88 23.51
C ASP A 458 37.68 -29.14 23.53
N SER A 459 38.13 -28.61 22.39
CA SER A 459 39.36 -27.79 22.33
C SER A 459 39.22 -26.48 23.11
N VAL A 460 38.05 -25.83 23.07
CA VAL A 460 37.74 -24.64 23.89
C VAL A 460 37.65 -25.01 25.37
N ARG A 461 37.01 -26.15 25.70
CA ARG A 461 36.85 -26.66 27.08
C ARG A 461 38.18 -27.01 27.76
N GLU A 462 39.13 -27.57 27.01
CA GLU A 462 40.50 -27.86 27.51
C GLU A 462 41.49 -26.69 27.32
N GLY A 463 41.06 -25.57 26.72
CA GLY A 463 41.89 -24.38 26.50
C GLY A 463 43.07 -24.59 25.52
N LYS A 464 43.03 -25.62 24.68
CA LYS A 464 44.10 -26.01 23.75
C LYS A 464 43.51 -26.76 22.54
N LEU A 465 44.12 -26.63 21.37
CA LEU A 465 43.69 -27.35 20.18
C LEU A 465 43.96 -28.85 20.31
N LEU A 466 42.92 -29.68 20.17
CA LEU A 466 43.02 -31.14 20.19
C LEU A 466 43.36 -31.71 18.80
N PRO A 467 43.95 -32.91 18.71
CA PRO A 467 44.22 -33.57 17.42
C PRO A 467 42.94 -33.82 16.61
N MET A 468 42.94 -33.41 15.34
CA MET A 468 41.76 -33.47 14.46
C MET A 468 41.36 -34.89 14.06
N ASP A 469 42.32 -35.83 14.02
CA ASP A 469 42.13 -37.14 13.39
C ASP A 469 41.09 -38.02 14.13
N ASN A 470 40.95 -37.84 15.44
CA ASN A 470 39.93 -38.50 16.26
C ASN A 470 38.48 -38.00 15.97
N TYR A 471 38.35 -36.88 15.27
CA TYR A 471 37.06 -36.22 14.97
C TYR A 471 36.79 -36.11 13.46
N LEU A 472 37.63 -36.71 12.60
CA LEU A 472 37.57 -36.60 11.14
C LEU A 472 36.49 -37.53 10.53
N ILE A 473 35.56 -36.96 9.78
CA ILE A 473 34.41 -37.68 9.17
C ILE A 473 34.57 -37.84 7.65
N TYR A 474 35.18 -36.86 6.97
CA TYR A 474 35.42 -36.90 5.53
C TYR A 474 36.69 -36.11 5.15
N GLU A 475 37.46 -36.63 4.19
CA GLU A 475 38.48 -35.87 3.48
C GLU A 475 38.35 -36.09 1.97
N GLY A 476 38.30 -35.00 1.20
CA GLY A 476 38.10 -35.03 -0.25
C GLY A 476 38.95 -34.01 -0.98
N ARG A 477 39.37 -34.34 -2.22
CA ARG A 477 40.15 -33.45 -3.09
C ARG A 477 39.20 -32.66 -4.00
N ARG A 478 39.38 -31.33 -4.05
CA ARG A 478 38.53 -30.39 -4.81
C ARG A 478 38.72 -30.52 -6.33
N ILE A 479 37.64 -30.41 -7.12
CA ILE A 479 37.65 -30.41 -8.59
C ILE A 479 36.77 -29.27 -9.14
N MET A 480 37.15 -28.68 -10.27
CA MET A 480 36.34 -27.72 -11.03
C MET A 480 35.75 -28.39 -12.28
N GLU A 481 34.43 -28.38 -12.46
CA GLU A 481 33.79 -28.90 -13.69
C GLU A 481 33.75 -27.84 -14.83
N PRO A 482 33.99 -28.24 -16.09
CA PRO A 482 33.70 -27.41 -17.26
C PRO A 482 32.19 -27.42 -17.63
N PRO A 483 31.69 -26.41 -18.37
CA PRO A 483 30.26 -26.28 -18.68
C PRO A 483 29.75 -27.37 -19.63
N LYS A 484 28.54 -27.87 -19.35
CA LYS A 484 27.87 -28.95 -20.10
C LYS A 484 26.88 -28.38 -21.13
N ILE A 485 26.92 -28.90 -22.35
CA ILE A 485 26.02 -28.54 -23.47
C ILE A 485 24.81 -29.49 -23.47
N LEU A 486 23.59 -28.98 -23.74
CA LEU A 486 22.39 -29.82 -23.81
C LEU A 486 22.38 -30.74 -25.05
N SER A 487 21.86 -31.96 -24.87
CA SER A 487 21.59 -32.92 -25.94
C SER A 487 20.17 -32.77 -26.52
N SER A 488 19.98 -33.20 -27.76
CA SER A 488 18.80 -32.90 -28.59
C SER A 488 17.56 -33.78 -28.37
N ASP A 489 17.64 -34.83 -27.54
CA ASP A 489 16.68 -35.95 -27.58
C ASP A 489 15.35 -35.70 -26.84
N ILE A 490 15.21 -34.56 -26.15
CA ILE A 490 14.00 -34.23 -25.37
C ILE A 490 12.86 -33.74 -26.29
N LEU A 491 13.19 -32.94 -27.31
CA LEU A 491 12.18 -32.36 -28.22
C LEU A 491 11.50 -33.43 -29.10
N THR A 492 12.19 -34.54 -29.39
CA THR A 492 11.69 -35.60 -30.27
C THR A 492 10.60 -36.47 -29.61
N ARG A 493 10.52 -36.51 -28.27
CA ARG A 493 9.48 -37.25 -27.55
C ARG A 493 8.16 -36.47 -27.47
N ALA A 494 8.23 -35.17 -27.20
CA ALA A 494 7.04 -34.32 -27.05
C ALA A 494 6.17 -34.21 -28.34
N ALA A 495 6.71 -34.60 -29.50
CA ALA A 495 5.98 -34.60 -30.77
C ALA A 495 5.14 -35.87 -31.02
N ALA A 496 5.25 -36.91 -30.20
CA ALA A 496 4.62 -38.21 -30.44
C ALA A 496 3.16 -38.30 -29.94
N ASP A 497 2.86 -37.73 -28.78
CA ASP A 497 1.63 -38.03 -28.01
C ASP A 497 0.36 -37.33 -28.52
N ILE A 498 0.47 -36.50 -29.57
CA ILE A 498 -0.62 -35.60 -30.03
C ILE A 498 -1.58 -36.28 -31.06
N LYS A 499 -1.39 -37.57 -31.39
CA LYS A 499 -2.14 -38.24 -32.48
C LYS A 499 -2.68 -39.64 -32.16
N SER A 500 -3.60 -39.78 -31.20
CA SER A 500 -4.38 -41.02 -31.05
C SER A 500 -5.78 -40.86 -30.40
N TYR A 501 -6.81 -41.26 -31.15
CA TYR A 501 -8.17 -41.68 -30.73
C TYR A 501 -9.24 -40.62 -30.35
N PRO A 502 -10.56 -40.96 -30.46
CA PRO A 502 -11.54 -39.99 -30.94
C PRO A 502 -12.81 -39.80 -30.06
N ASN A 503 -13.66 -38.90 -30.53
CA ASN A 503 -14.94 -38.46 -29.98
C ASN A 503 -16.06 -39.53 -30.00
N PRO A 504 -16.80 -39.75 -28.90
CA PRO A 504 -18.16 -40.29 -28.92
C PRO A 504 -19.24 -39.24 -28.55
N LYS A 505 -20.52 -39.57 -28.73
CA LYS A 505 -21.65 -38.63 -28.77
C LYS A 505 -22.63 -38.75 -27.58
N TYR A 506 -23.27 -37.63 -27.23
CA TYR A 506 -24.59 -37.43 -26.58
C TYR A 506 -25.10 -38.43 -25.52
N ASN A 507 -25.53 -37.93 -24.35
CA ASN A 507 -26.97 -37.66 -24.15
C ASN A 507 -27.33 -36.84 -22.90
N HIS A 508 -28.54 -36.27 -22.90
CA HIS A 508 -29.12 -35.55 -21.74
C HIS A 508 -29.74 -36.52 -20.72
N TYR A 509 -29.70 -36.15 -19.43
CA TYR A 509 -30.78 -36.47 -18.49
C TYR A 509 -30.98 -35.32 -17.48
N TYR A 510 -32.17 -34.75 -17.45
CA TYR A 510 -32.60 -33.83 -16.39
C TYR A 510 -32.85 -34.60 -15.08
N ARG A 511 -32.55 -33.97 -13.93
CA ARG A 511 -33.21 -34.33 -12.67
C ARG A 511 -33.50 -33.10 -11.82
N HIS A 512 -34.78 -32.75 -11.72
CA HIS A 512 -35.26 -31.75 -10.75
C HIS A 512 -35.09 -32.26 -9.31
N GLN A 513 -34.62 -31.38 -8.43
CA GLN A 513 -35.12 -31.26 -7.07
C GLN A 513 -35.36 -29.76 -6.78
N GLN A 514 -36.39 -29.46 -6.00
CA GLN A 514 -36.85 -28.09 -5.73
C GLN A 514 -36.80 -27.77 -4.23
N SER A 515 -36.76 -26.46 -3.95
CA SER A 515 -37.06 -25.80 -2.67
C SER A 515 -35.99 -25.85 -1.56
N SER A 516 -35.79 -24.79 -0.76
CA SER A 516 -36.57 -23.54 -0.65
C SER A 516 -35.71 -22.33 -0.21
N LYS A 517 -36.32 -21.12 -0.32
CA LYS A 517 -35.85 -19.78 0.09
C LYS A 517 -34.82 -19.10 -0.85
N PRO A 518 -35.13 -17.90 -1.38
CA PRO A 518 -34.21 -17.14 -2.22
C PRO A 518 -33.27 -16.25 -1.39
N LEU A 519 -32.00 -16.23 -1.77
CA LEU A 519 -31.14 -15.06 -1.61
C LEU A 519 -31.16 -14.29 -2.94
N THR A 520 -31.11 -12.96 -2.88
CA THR A 520 -31.10 -12.10 -4.07
C THR A 520 -29.90 -12.44 -4.95
N ARG A 521 -30.18 -12.92 -6.17
CA ARG A 521 -29.14 -13.07 -7.21
C ARG A 521 -28.63 -11.68 -7.61
N PRO A 522 -27.33 -11.53 -7.91
CA PRO A 522 -26.88 -10.41 -8.73
C PRO A 522 -27.64 -10.43 -10.07
N THR A 523 -28.10 -9.25 -10.52
CA THR A 523 -28.72 -9.09 -11.83
C THR A 523 -27.66 -9.27 -12.91
N LEU A 524 -27.49 -10.52 -13.38
CA LEU A 524 -26.67 -10.81 -14.55
C LEU A 524 -27.33 -10.16 -15.77
N LEU A 525 -26.55 -9.40 -16.54
CA LEU A 525 -27.01 -8.76 -17.77
C LEU A 525 -27.47 -9.82 -18.78
N THR A 526 -28.77 -9.91 -19.00
CA THR A 526 -29.35 -10.69 -20.09
C THR A 526 -29.54 -9.79 -21.31
N GLN A 527 -28.51 -9.68 -22.14
CA GLN A 527 -28.55 -8.98 -23.42
C GLN A 527 -28.05 -9.88 -24.55
N THR A 528 -28.57 -9.65 -25.76
CA THR A 528 -28.30 -10.42 -26.97
C THR A 528 -27.05 -9.91 -27.69
N THR A 529 -26.21 -10.84 -28.14
CA THR A 529 -24.81 -10.60 -28.54
C THR A 529 -24.67 -10.09 -29.98
N SER A 530 -25.27 -8.94 -30.30
CA SER A 530 -25.19 -8.34 -31.65
C SER A 530 -25.36 -6.83 -31.75
N GLU A 531 -25.94 -6.14 -30.76
CA GLU A 531 -26.43 -4.74 -30.94
C GLU A 531 -25.83 -3.71 -29.97
N HIS A 532 -24.92 -4.11 -29.07
CA HIS A 532 -24.35 -3.23 -28.03
C HIS A 532 -22.82 -3.32 -27.84
N ASP A 533 -22.13 -4.18 -28.59
CA ASP A 533 -20.67 -4.36 -28.49
C ASP A 533 -19.88 -3.57 -29.56
N ASP A 534 -20.55 -2.79 -30.41
CA ASP A 534 -19.92 -2.07 -31.52
C ASP A 534 -19.34 -0.71 -31.09
N PRO A 535 -18.01 -0.48 -31.15
CA PRO A 535 -17.40 0.75 -30.67
C PRO A 535 -17.79 2.01 -31.46
N GLU A 536 -18.30 1.85 -32.68
CA GLU A 536 -18.63 2.96 -33.60
C GLU A 536 -19.86 3.78 -33.15
N HIS A 537 -20.67 3.26 -32.22
CA HIS A 537 -21.93 3.89 -31.79
C HIS A 537 -21.78 4.91 -30.63
N TYR A 538 -20.59 5.06 -30.05
CA TYR A 538 -20.34 6.02 -28.97
C TYR A 538 -19.57 7.25 -29.47
N PRO A 539 -19.85 8.46 -28.96
CA PRO A 539 -19.02 9.61 -29.30
C PRO A 539 -17.55 9.36 -28.86
N PRO A 540 -16.57 9.89 -29.61
CA PRO A 540 -15.16 9.72 -29.26
C PRO A 540 -14.87 10.38 -27.91
N LEU A 541 -14.03 9.74 -27.09
CA LEU A 541 -13.54 10.36 -25.86
C LEU A 541 -12.71 11.59 -26.22
N PRO A 542 -13.01 12.78 -25.68
CA PRO A 542 -12.14 13.94 -25.85
C PRO A 542 -10.74 13.64 -25.30
N GLU A 543 -9.69 14.09 -25.98
CA GLU A 543 -8.30 13.79 -25.59
C GLU A 543 -7.99 14.22 -24.14
N TYR A 544 -8.55 15.35 -23.71
CA TYR A 544 -8.44 15.85 -22.33
C TYR A 544 -9.11 14.95 -21.27
N LEU A 545 -9.90 13.96 -21.65
CA LEU A 545 -10.55 13.01 -20.73
C LEU A 545 -9.82 11.67 -20.61
N ILE A 546 -8.74 11.47 -21.36
CA ILE A 546 -7.86 10.29 -21.22
C ILE A 546 -7.03 10.38 -19.92
N THR A 547 -6.81 11.58 -19.39
CA THR A 547 -6.01 11.80 -18.18
C THR A 547 -6.80 11.63 -16.87
N HIS A 548 -6.15 10.99 -15.89
CA HIS A 548 -6.65 10.77 -14.54
C HIS A 548 -6.61 12.06 -13.69
N TYR A 549 -5.81 13.07 -14.04
CA TYR A 549 -5.70 14.30 -13.25
C TYR A 549 -6.79 15.30 -13.65
N SER A 550 -7.73 15.62 -12.75
CA SER A 550 -8.76 16.62 -13.04
C SER A 550 -8.22 18.05 -13.25
N CYS A 551 -6.94 18.32 -12.93
CA CYS A 551 -6.29 19.59 -13.25
C CYS A 551 -5.84 19.74 -14.72
N GLU A 552 -5.75 18.65 -15.49
CA GLU A 552 -5.40 18.71 -16.91
C GLU A 552 -6.61 18.93 -17.83
N ARG A 553 -7.85 18.89 -17.31
CA ARG A 553 -9.08 18.89 -18.11
C ARG A 553 -10.08 19.98 -17.72
N PRO A 554 -10.84 20.57 -18.67
CA PRO A 554 -11.89 21.50 -18.34
C PRO A 554 -13.06 20.76 -17.67
N THR A 555 -13.46 21.22 -16.50
CA THR A 555 -14.63 20.73 -15.75
C THR A 555 -15.59 21.90 -15.52
N PRO A 556 -16.57 22.13 -16.41
CA PRO A 556 -17.49 23.28 -16.34
C PRO A 556 -18.40 23.25 -15.11
N LEU A 557 -18.99 24.40 -14.76
CA LEU A 557 -19.95 24.51 -13.65
C LEU A 557 -21.25 23.71 -13.89
N THR A 558 -21.66 23.55 -15.14
CA THR A 558 -22.83 22.76 -15.59
C THR A 558 -22.38 21.63 -16.52
N SER A 559 -23.04 20.46 -16.42
CA SER A 559 -22.75 19.28 -17.25
C SER A 559 -24.07 18.70 -17.78
N PRO A 560 -24.10 18.09 -18.98
CA PRO A 560 -25.29 17.38 -19.49
C PRO A 560 -25.74 16.21 -18.59
N ASN A 561 -24.92 15.82 -17.61
CA ASN A 561 -25.13 14.68 -16.72
C ASN A 561 -25.47 15.09 -15.27
N ASP A 562 -25.90 16.35 -15.06
CA ASP A 562 -26.02 16.98 -13.74
C ASP A 562 -27.00 16.28 -12.77
N ASP A 563 -28.09 15.69 -13.27
CA ASP A 563 -29.05 14.94 -12.45
C ASP A 563 -28.43 13.65 -11.88
N PHE A 564 -27.70 12.90 -12.71
CA PHE A 564 -26.94 11.72 -12.27
C PHE A 564 -25.78 12.10 -11.34
N LEU A 565 -25.08 13.20 -11.63
CA LEU A 565 -24.05 13.75 -10.74
C LEU A 565 -24.62 14.13 -9.37
N THR A 566 -25.87 14.61 -9.30
CA THR A 566 -26.57 14.92 -8.05
C THR A 566 -26.86 13.65 -7.24
N GLN A 567 -27.26 12.55 -7.90
CA GLN A 567 -27.38 11.24 -7.26
C GLN A 567 -26.03 10.76 -6.69
N LEU A 568 -24.96 10.80 -7.50
CA LEU A 568 -23.61 10.42 -7.04
C LEU A 568 -23.08 11.30 -5.91
N GLN A 569 -23.37 12.61 -5.92
CA GLN A 569 -23.05 13.54 -4.84
C GLN A 569 -23.74 13.15 -3.53
N SER A 570 -25.00 12.72 -3.59
CA SER A 570 -25.73 12.19 -2.44
C SER A 570 -25.08 10.91 -1.86
N ILE A 571 -24.65 9.97 -2.72
CA ILE A 571 -23.90 8.77 -2.26
C ILE A 571 -22.55 9.17 -1.66
N LYS A 572 -21.84 10.14 -2.24
CA LYS A 572 -20.59 10.67 -1.65
C LYS A 572 -20.83 11.22 -0.25
N LEU A 573 -21.91 11.96 -0.02
CA LEU A 573 -22.27 12.47 1.31
C LEU A 573 -22.57 11.32 2.29
N LYS A 574 -23.29 10.27 1.86
CA LYS A 574 -23.47 9.03 2.64
C LYS A 574 -22.12 8.48 3.12
N ARG A 575 -21.14 8.32 2.21
CA ARG A 575 -19.79 7.83 2.56
C ARG A 575 -19.04 8.74 3.54
N THR A 576 -19.12 10.05 3.38
CA THR A 576 -18.52 11.00 4.34
C THR A 576 -19.06 10.76 5.75
N LEU A 577 -20.38 10.63 5.89
CA LEU A 577 -21.05 10.45 7.18
C LEU A 577 -20.82 9.05 7.77
N ASP A 578 -20.74 8.01 6.94
CA ASP A 578 -20.33 6.66 7.34
C ASP A 578 -18.85 6.59 7.76
N GLY A 579 -18.00 7.51 7.28
CA GLY A 579 -16.55 7.52 7.50
C GLY A 579 -15.75 6.75 6.45
N ASP A 580 -16.37 6.35 5.34
CA ASP A 580 -15.74 5.64 4.22
C ASP A 580 -14.94 6.61 3.34
N GLN A 581 -13.75 6.99 3.80
CA GLN A 581 -12.84 7.90 3.08
C GLN A 581 -12.38 7.33 1.72
N ILE A 582 -12.34 6.00 1.58
CA ILE A 582 -12.05 5.29 0.34
C ILE A 582 -13.17 5.56 -0.68
N GLY A 583 -14.42 5.34 -0.29
CA GLY A 583 -15.60 5.67 -1.09
C GLY A 583 -15.69 7.15 -1.42
N VAL A 584 -15.47 8.05 -0.45
CA VAL A 584 -15.47 9.51 -0.68
C VAL A 584 -14.51 9.89 -1.82
N ARG A 585 -13.30 9.31 -1.86
CA ARG A 585 -12.32 9.58 -2.93
C ARG A 585 -12.71 8.96 -4.26
N ALA A 586 -13.22 7.73 -4.28
CA ALA A 586 -13.69 7.06 -5.50
C ALA A 586 -14.84 7.85 -6.17
N TYR A 587 -15.90 8.15 -5.42
CA TYR A 587 -17.00 8.98 -5.93
C TYR A 587 -16.54 10.40 -6.31
N SER A 588 -15.57 11.00 -5.60
CA SER A 588 -15.01 12.31 -5.99
C SER A 588 -14.33 12.28 -7.36
N THR A 589 -13.55 11.24 -7.65
CA THR A 589 -12.89 11.08 -8.95
C THR A 589 -13.92 10.84 -10.05
N ALA A 590 -14.88 9.92 -9.84
CA ALA A 590 -15.95 9.64 -10.80
C ALA A 590 -16.80 10.89 -11.12
N ILE A 591 -17.24 11.63 -10.10
CA ILE A 591 -17.98 12.90 -10.24
C ILE A 591 -17.17 13.91 -11.06
N ALA A 592 -15.87 14.06 -10.77
CA ALA A 592 -14.99 14.97 -11.50
C ALA A 592 -14.67 14.54 -12.94
N SER A 593 -14.94 13.28 -13.32
CA SER A 593 -14.76 12.77 -14.69
C SER A 593 -16.05 12.90 -15.49
N ILE A 594 -17.19 12.51 -14.92
CA ILE A 594 -18.51 12.66 -15.54
C ILE A 594 -18.90 14.14 -15.72
N ALA A 595 -18.55 15.02 -14.76
CA ALA A 595 -18.78 16.47 -14.89
C ALA A 595 -17.96 17.13 -16.01
N ALA A 596 -16.84 16.51 -16.42
CA ALA A 596 -16.02 16.94 -17.56
C ALA A 596 -16.45 16.29 -18.89
N TYR A 597 -17.42 15.37 -18.89
CA TYR A 597 -17.94 14.74 -20.11
C TYR A 597 -18.90 15.71 -20.82
N PRO A 598 -18.63 16.08 -22.10
CA PRO A 598 -19.41 17.10 -22.81
C PRO A 598 -20.70 16.55 -23.46
N TYR A 599 -20.92 15.24 -23.39
CA TYR A 599 -22.08 14.56 -23.97
C TYR A 599 -23.02 14.05 -22.87
N VAL A 600 -24.30 13.88 -23.19
CA VAL A 600 -25.23 13.12 -22.33
C VAL A 600 -24.83 11.65 -22.40
N LEU A 601 -24.66 11.01 -21.24
CA LEU A 601 -24.43 9.56 -21.16
C LEU A 601 -25.68 8.81 -21.65
N THR A 602 -25.50 7.86 -22.56
CA THR A 602 -26.56 7.02 -23.13
C THR A 602 -26.46 5.56 -22.69
N SER A 603 -25.24 5.09 -22.38
CA SER A 603 -24.97 3.69 -22.03
C SER A 603 -24.03 3.54 -20.83
N PRO A 604 -24.23 2.53 -19.96
CA PRO A 604 -23.26 2.15 -18.92
C PRO A 604 -21.85 1.89 -19.47
N ASN A 605 -21.74 1.42 -20.71
CA ASN A 605 -20.43 1.17 -21.34
C ASN A 605 -19.63 2.48 -21.52
N GLU A 606 -20.29 3.61 -21.82
CA GLU A 606 -19.62 4.91 -21.90
C GLU A 606 -19.01 5.31 -20.54
N VAL A 607 -19.72 5.04 -19.44
CA VAL A 607 -19.28 5.36 -18.08
C VAL A 607 -17.99 4.62 -17.74
N ILE A 608 -17.86 3.35 -18.14
CA ILE A 608 -16.65 2.52 -17.91
C ILE A 608 -15.43 3.09 -18.66
N ARG A 609 -15.63 3.87 -19.73
CA ARG A 609 -14.53 4.54 -20.45
C ARG A 609 -13.93 5.74 -19.71
N LEU A 610 -14.60 6.28 -18.69
CA LEU A 610 -14.20 7.52 -18.01
C LEU A 610 -13.21 7.23 -16.87
N PRO A 611 -12.15 8.03 -16.68
CA PRO A 611 -11.10 7.74 -15.70
C PRO A 611 -11.65 7.78 -14.26
N GLY A 612 -11.49 6.68 -13.53
CA GLY A 612 -12.01 6.54 -12.17
C GLY A 612 -13.51 6.21 -12.08
N CYS A 613 -14.16 5.88 -13.19
CA CYS A 613 -15.50 5.31 -13.23
C CYS A 613 -15.40 3.78 -13.46
N ASP A 614 -15.89 3.00 -12.51
CA ASP A 614 -15.82 1.53 -12.56
C ASP A 614 -17.18 0.89 -12.94
N GLN A 615 -17.23 -0.43 -12.96
CA GLN A 615 -18.48 -1.19 -13.15
C GLN A 615 -19.55 -0.84 -12.10
N LYS A 616 -19.17 -0.40 -10.89
CA LYS A 616 -20.13 0.05 -9.87
C LYS A 616 -20.78 1.36 -10.27
N ILE A 617 -20.02 2.37 -10.71
CA ILE A 617 -20.59 3.63 -11.23
C ILE A 617 -21.43 3.38 -12.48
N ALA A 618 -21.00 2.48 -13.37
CA ALA A 618 -21.77 2.09 -14.56
C ALA A 618 -23.10 1.40 -14.21
N ASN A 619 -23.11 0.49 -13.23
CA ASN A 619 -24.35 -0.15 -12.75
C ASN A 619 -25.28 0.85 -12.05
N LEU A 620 -24.74 1.85 -11.34
CA LEU A 620 -25.50 2.95 -10.75
C LEU A 620 -26.10 3.86 -11.83
N PHE A 621 -25.40 4.07 -12.95
CA PHE A 621 -25.96 4.75 -14.12
C PHE A 621 -27.08 3.96 -14.78
N LEU A 622 -26.91 2.64 -14.98
CA LEU A 622 -27.96 1.77 -15.50
C LEU A 622 -29.22 1.81 -14.62
N GLN A 623 -29.06 1.79 -13.30
CA GLN A 623 -30.17 1.92 -12.37
C GLN A 623 -30.90 3.26 -12.53
N TYR A 624 -30.14 4.37 -12.50
CA TYR A 624 -30.66 5.72 -12.69
C TYR A 624 -31.39 5.87 -14.04
N GLN A 625 -30.85 5.31 -15.13
CA GLN A 625 -31.46 5.32 -16.47
C GLN A 625 -32.81 4.58 -16.52
N ASN A 626 -33.01 3.54 -15.71
CA ASN A 626 -34.27 2.77 -15.67
C ASN A 626 -35.34 3.37 -14.73
N THR A 627 -34.96 4.18 -13.74
CA THR A 627 -35.85 4.56 -12.62
C THR A 627 -35.81 6.05 -12.24
N GLY A 628 -34.95 6.84 -12.88
CA GLY A 628 -34.68 8.25 -12.55
C GLY A 628 -33.99 8.48 -11.19
N THR A 629 -33.73 7.41 -10.42
CA THR A 629 -33.24 7.48 -9.03
C THR A 629 -32.31 6.30 -8.71
N ILE A 630 -31.59 6.36 -7.60
CA ILE A 630 -30.74 5.25 -7.13
C ILE A 630 -31.29 4.76 -5.79
N ASP A 631 -31.53 3.46 -5.62
CA ASP A 631 -32.08 2.88 -4.39
C ASP A 631 -31.23 3.24 -3.16
N GLU A 632 -29.90 3.27 -3.29
CA GLU A 632 -28.98 3.69 -2.23
C GLU A 632 -29.15 5.18 -1.84
N VAL A 633 -29.56 6.05 -2.77
CA VAL A 633 -29.89 7.46 -2.47
C VAL A 633 -31.24 7.54 -1.76
N VAL A 634 -32.23 6.76 -2.18
CA VAL A 634 -33.55 6.68 -1.53
C VAL A 634 -33.42 6.10 -0.12
N GLU A 635 -32.60 5.05 0.09
CA GLU A 635 -32.26 4.51 1.40
C GLU A 635 -31.59 5.57 2.28
N PHE A 636 -30.58 6.28 1.76
CA PHE A 636 -29.86 7.32 2.48
C PHE A 636 -30.77 8.49 2.89
N GLN A 637 -31.67 8.91 2.00
CA GLN A 637 -32.63 9.98 2.28
C GLN A 637 -33.57 9.59 3.43
N ASN A 638 -34.13 8.37 3.40
CA ASN A 638 -35.12 7.86 4.35
C ASN A 638 -34.53 7.27 5.65
N ASN A 639 -33.20 7.27 5.85
CA ASN A 639 -32.57 6.69 7.03
C ASN A 639 -32.44 7.71 8.18
N PRO A 640 -33.12 7.51 9.34
CA PRO A 640 -33.13 8.49 10.43
C PRO A 640 -31.75 8.75 11.05
N ARG A 641 -30.84 7.76 11.08
CA ARG A 641 -29.45 7.99 11.54
C ARG A 641 -28.73 8.95 10.60
N MET A 642 -28.98 8.84 9.29
CA MET A 642 -28.32 9.67 8.29
C MET A 642 -28.92 11.07 8.19
N GLU A 643 -30.19 11.25 8.57
CA GLU A 643 -30.80 12.56 8.81
C GLU A 643 -30.10 13.30 9.97
N VAL A 644 -29.99 12.70 11.15
CA VAL A 644 -29.30 13.32 12.29
C VAL A 644 -27.81 13.53 12.03
N LEU A 645 -27.12 12.59 11.37
CA LEU A 645 -25.72 12.79 10.99
C LEU A 645 -25.52 13.94 10.00
N ARG A 646 -26.49 14.22 9.10
CA ARG A 646 -26.50 15.43 8.26
C ARG A 646 -26.69 16.69 9.11
N LEU A 647 -27.66 16.69 10.04
CA LEU A 647 -27.91 17.79 10.98
C LEU A 647 -26.62 18.17 11.74
N PHE A 648 -25.93 17.19 12.34
CA PHE A 648 -24.71 17.45 13.10
C PHE A 648 -23.50 17.82 12.25
N HIS A 649 -23.36 17.25 11.04
CA HIS A 649 -22.29 17.62 10.10
C HIS A 649 -22.43 19.05 9.56
N ASN A 650 -23.66 19.59 9.56
CA ASN A 650 -23.91 20.98 9.17
C ASN A 650 -23.57 21.99 10.27
N ILE A 651 -23.37 21.57 11.53
CA ILE A 651 -22.94 22.46 12.61
C ILE A 651 -21.50 22.90 12.34
N TRP A 652 -21.28 24.21 12.16
CA TRP A 652 -19.92 24.70 11.91
C TRP A 652 -18.96 24.34 13.05
N GLY A 653 -17.83 23.71 12.70
CA GLY A 653 -16.87 23.15 13.66
C GLY A 653 -17.14 21.70 14.08
N ALA A 654 -18.17 21.03 13.56
CA ALA A 654 -18.42 19.60 13.75
C ALA A 654 -18.28 18.81 12.44
N GLY A 655 -17.07 18.34 12.15
CA GLY A 655 -16.83 17.44 11.00
C GLY A 655 -17.50 16.08 11.17
N ASP A 656 -17.40 15.23 10.15
CA ASP A 656 -18.00 13.88 10.11
C ASP A 656 -17.68 13.01 11.34
N ALA A 657 -16.43 13.04 11.82
CA ALA A 657 -16.01 12.36 13.05
C ALA A 657 -16.67 12.93 14.32
N THR A 658 -16.99 14.23 14.34
CA THR A 658 -17.71 14.89 15.43
C THR A 658 -19.21 14.60 15.37
N ALA A 659 -19.81 14.60 14.17
CA ALA A 659 -21.20 14.19 13.97
C ALA A 659 -21.43 12.75 14.44
N ARG A 660 -20.52 11.83 14.13
CA ARG A 660 -20.51 10.46 14.68
C ARG A 660 -20.29 10.41 16.20
N ASP A 661 -19.41 11.25 16.76
CA ASP A 661 -19.23 11.34 18.22
C ASP A 661 -20.53 11.75 18.93
N PHE A 662 -21.22 12.76 18.40
CA PHE A 662 -22.50 13.27 18.91
C PHE A 662 -23.60 12.20 18.83
N TYR A 663 -23.76 11.54 17.67
CA TYR A 663 -24.79 10.52 17.49
C TYR A 663 -24.49 9.20 18.22
N ASP A 664 -23.32 8.60 17.96
CA ASP A 664 -23.00 7.22 18.34
C ASP A 664 -22.49 7.12 19.80
N LYS A 665 -21.84 8.16 20.36
CA LYS A 665 -21.31 8.14 21.75
C LYS A 665 -22.07 9.00 22.74
N ARG A 666 -22.56 10.18 22.33
CA ARG A 666 -23.31 11.09 23.23
C ARG A 666 -24.82 10.83 23.21
N GLY A 667 -25.31 10.14 22.18
CA GLY A 667 -26.71 9.75 22.04
C GLY A 667 -27.65 10.84 21.50
N TRP A 668 -27.11 12.00 21.11
CA TRP A 668 -27.87 13.17 20.68
C TRP A 668 -28.61 12.92 19.35
N ARG A 669 -29.79 13.53 19.21
CA ARG A 669 -30.71 13.34 18.07
C ARG A 669 -31.13 14.65 17.38
N ASP A 670 -31.04 15.78 18.06
CA ASP A 670 -31.34 17.11 17.50
C ASP A 670 -30.40 18.20 18.06
N LEU A 671 -30.67 19.47 17.72
CA LEU A 671 -29.88 20.60 18.21
C LEU A 671 -30.20 20.95 19.68
N ASP A 672 -31.38 20.60 20.19
CA ASP A 672 -31.76 20.88 21.57
C ASP A 672 -31.01 19.94 22.53
N ASP A 673 -30.83 18.66 22.18
CA ASP A 673 -29.91 17.72 22.85
C ASP A 673 -28.48 18.28 22.97
N VAL A 674 -27.98 18.90 21.89
CA VAL A 674 -26.65 19.50 21.81
C VAL A 674 -26.53 20.74 22.72
N ILE A 675 -27.63 21.47 22.91
CA ILE A 675 -27.71 22.64 23.80
C ILE A 675 -27.88 22.20 25.26
N GLU A 676 -28.89 21.39 25.60
CA GLU A 676 -29.22 21.01 26.98
C GLU A 676 -28.13 20.14 27.63
N TYR A 677 -27.61 19.14 26.90
CA TYR A 677 -26.67 18.16 27.47
C TYR A 677 -25.21 18.38 27.02
N GLY A 678 -25.00 19.27 26.05
CA GLY A 678 -23.74 19.41 25.32
C GLY A 678 -23.01 20.73 25.46
N TRP A 679 -23.69 21.85 25.71
CA TRP A 679 -23.15 23.20 25.48
C TRP A 679 -21.78 23.50 26.11
N ASP A 680 -21.59 23.13 27.37
CA ASP A 680 -20.34 23.36 28.12
C ASP A 680 -19.18 22.45 27.68
N LYS A 681 -19.47 21.42 26.87
CA LYS A 681 -18.51 20.45 26.32
C LYS A 681 -18.20 20.72 24.84
N LEU A 682 -18.83 21.74 24.24
CA LEU A 682 -18.54 22.19 22.88
C LEU A 682 -17.34 23.13 22.87
N THR A 683 -16.56 23.09 21.80
CA THR A 683 -15.58 24.16 21.53
C THR A 683 -16.30 25.48 21.27
N ARG A 684 -15.62 26.62 21.49
CA ARG A 684 -16.21 27.95 21.20
C ARG A 684 -16.70 28.08 19.75
N VAL A 685 -16.01 27.45 18.80
CA VAL A 685 -16.40 27.42 17.38
C VAL A 685 -17.70 26.65 17.18
N GLN A 686 -17.85 25.48 17.80
CA GLN A 686 -19.08 24.68 17.75
C GLN A 686 -20.27 25.39 18.44
N GLN A 687 -20.05 26.08 19.57
CA GLN A 687 -21.09 26.92 20.18
C GLN A 687 -21.59 28.02 19.23
N ILE A 688 -20.68 28.64 18.46
CA ILE A 688 -21.02 29.63 17.44
C ILE A 688 -21.76 28.97 16.27
N GLY A 689 -21.32 27.78 15.83
CA GLY A 689 -21.94 26.99 14.77
C GLY A 689 -23.36 26.49 15.10
N VAL A 690 -23.64 26.15 16.37
CA VAL A 690 -24.99 25.84 16.85
C VAL A 690 -25.84 27.11 16.92
N LYS A 691 -25.29 28.19 17.49
CA LYS A 691 -26.00 29.47 17.68
C LYS A 691 -26.49 30.10 16.36
N TYR A 692 -25.73 29.93 15.27
CA TYR A 692 -26.01 30.51 13.96
C TYR A 692 -26.28 29.43 12.89
N TYR A 693 -26.73 28.24 13.30
CA TYR A 693 -26.91 27.09 12.43
C TYR A 693 -27.75 27.41 11.18
N ASP A 694 -28.95 27.97 11.38
CA ASP A 694 -29.84 28.32 10.26
C ASP A 694 -29.29 29.46 9.39
N GLU A 695 -28.67 30.47 10.01
CA GLU A 695 -28.08 31.63 9.31
C GLU A 695 -26.90 31.21 8.41
N PHE A 696 -26.10 30.23 8.83
CA PHE A 696 -24.98 29.67 8.06
C PHE A 696 -25.41 28.68 6.96
N LEU A 697 -26.66 28.20 6.97
CA LEU A 697 -27.23 27.40 5.89
C LEU A 697 -27.87 28.25 4.77
N LEU A 698 -28.10 29.54 5.01
CA LEU A 698 -28.64 30.44 3.98
C LEU A 698 -27.57 30.77 2.93
N PRO A 699 -27.86 30.61 1.62
CA PRO A 699 -26.93 31.00 0.56
C PRO A 699 -26.60 32.50 0.60
N ILE A 700 -25.40 32.84 0.09
CA ILE A 700 -24.89 34.20 -0.07
C ILE A 700 -24.88 34.53 -1.58
N PRO A 701 -25.75 35.44 -2.07
CA PRO A 701 -25.77 35.84 -3.47
C PRO A 701 -24.51 36.62 -3.86
N ARG A 702 -24.08 36.53 -5.14
CA ARG A 702 -22.84 37.19 -5.63
C ARG A 702 -22.66 38.65 -5.20
N ALA A 703 -23.71 39.46 -5.27
CA ALA A 703 -23.65 40.88 -4.89
C ALA A 703 -23.26 41.10 -3.41
N GLU A 704 -23.72 40.24 -2.50
CA GLU A 704 -23.37 40.29 -1.08
C GLU A 704 -21.91 39.83 -0.85
N VAL A 705 -21.45 38.82 -1.61
CA VAL A 705 -20.04 38.40 -1.63
C VAL A 705 -19.14 39.54 -2.09
N GLU A 706 -19.53 40.25 -3.15
CA GLU A 706 -18.82 41.39 -3.74
C GLU A 706 -18.78 42.59 -2.78
N GLU A 707 -19.90 42.94 -2.14
CA GLU A 707 -20.00 44.03 -1.16
C GLU A 707 -19.14 43.78 0.08
N ILE A 708 -19.28 42.62 0.73
CA ILE A 708 -18.48 42.24 1.91
C ILE A 708 -16.99 42.30 1.56
N SER A 709 -16.60 41.75 0.41
CA SER A 709 -15.21 41.76 -0.04
C SER A 709 -14.69 43.19 -0.30
N PHE A 710 -15.51 44.05 -0.91
CA PHE A 710 -15.14 45.45 -1.14
C PHE A 710 -14.95 46.24 0.17
N ILE A 711 -15.77 45.98 1.19
CA ILE A 711 -15.62 46.58 2.53
C ILE A 711 -14.32 46.11 3.18
N VAL A 712 -14.00 44.81 3.12
CA VAL A 712 -12.75 44.24 3.66
C VAL A 712 -11.52 44.85 2.96
N LEU A 713 -11.52 44.97 1.62
CA LEU A 713 -10.48 45.68 0.87
C LEU A 713 -10.40 47.17 1.25
N THR A 714 -11.54 47.82 1.50
CA THR A 714 -11.58 49.24 1.89
C THR A 714 -10.98 49.46 3.28
N GLU A 715 -11.22 48.57 4.24
CA GLU A 715 -10.58 48.65 5.56
C GLU A 715 -9.10 48.27 5.54
N ALA A 716 -8.69 47.36 4.65
CA ALA A 716 -7.27 47.11 4.37
C ALA A 716 -6.59 48.34 3.73
N ARG A 717 -7.25 49.03 2.78
CA ARG A 717 -6.70 50.23 2.14
C ARG A 717 -6.60 51.46 3.03
N LYS A 718 -7.37 51.51 4.12
CA LYS A 718 -7.18 52.48 5.22
C LYS A 718 -5.94 52.20 6.07
N ILE A 719 -5.24 51.07 5.85
CA ILE A 719 -3.96 50.75 6.47
C ILE A 719 -2.79 51.02 5.49
N ASP A 720 -2.92 50.62 4.22
CA ASP A 720 -2.06 51.07 3.11
C ASP A 720 -2.80 50.96 1.77
N GLU A 721 -2.71 51.95 0.89
CA GLU A 721 -3.45 51.98 -0.38
C GLU A 721 -3.04 50.86 -1.36
N GLY A 722 -1.82 50.31 -1.23
CA GLY A 722 -1.26 49.30 -2.12
C GLY A 722 -1.89 47.90 -2.03
N TYR A 723 -2.81 47.65 -1.09
CA TYR A 723 -3.47 46.35 -0.97
C TYR A 723 -4.27 45.99 -2.23
N GLN A 724 -4.08 44.74 -2.69
CA GLN A 724 -4.85 44.10 -3.74
C GLN A 724 -5.66 42.94 -3.16
N MET A 725 -6.81 42.64 -3.77
CA MET A 725 -7.69 41.55 -3.39
C MET A 725 -8.13 40.75 -4.61
N VAL A 726 -8.42 39.47 -4.40
CA VAL A 726 -9.23 38.66 -5.31
C VAL A 726 -10.18 37.77 -4.51
N ILE A 727 -11.47 37.80 -4.86
CA ILE A 727 -12.48 36.88 -4.33
C ILE A 727 -12.24 35.51 -4.99
N VAL A 728 -12.16 34.46 -4.20
CA VAL A 728 -11.79 33.10 -4.64
C VAL A 728 -12.99 32.14 -4.45
N GLY A 729 -12.79 30.92 -3.97
CA GLY A 729 -13.91 30.11 -3.49
C GLY A 729 -14.92 29.66 -4.53
N GLY A 730 -16.15 29.42 -4.08
CA GLY A 730 -17.30 29.11 -4.94
C GLY A 730 -17.63 30.24 -5.92
N TYR A 731 -17.54 31.48 -5.46
CA TYR A 731 -17.78 32.69 -6.25
C TYR A 731 -16.94 32.73 -7.52
N ARG A 732 -15.62 32.47 -7.40
CA ARG A 732 -14.68 32.56 -8.51
C ARG A 732 -14.85 31.45 -9.53
N ARG A 733 -15.37 30.28 -9.12
CA ARG A 733 -15.79 29.19 -10.03
C ARG A 733 -17.10 29.45 -10.76
N GLY A 734 -17.70 30.63 -10.57
CA GLY A 734 -18.90 31.07 -11.28
C GLY A 734 -20.23 30.76 -10.59
N LYS A 735 -20.24 30.32 -9.32
CA LYS A 735 -21.50 30.09 -8.60
C LYS A 735 -22.30 31.39 -8.44
N GLU A 736 -23.62 31.29 -8.57
CA GLU A 736 -24.57 32.38 -8.29
C GLU A 736 -24.81 32.57 -6.79
N ASN A 737 -24.71 31.48 -6.03
CA ASN A 737 -24.88 31.41 -4.59
C ASN A 737 -23.66 30.73 -3.95
N CYS A 738 -23.16 31.27 -2.84
CA CYS A 738 -22.01 30.75 -2.11
C CYS A 738 -22.40 30.37 -0.66
N GLY A 739 -21.65 29.47 -0.02
CA GLY A 739 -21.83 29.12 1.41
C GLY A 739 -20.99 29.98 2.36
N ASP A 740 -20.08 30.78 1.81
CA ASP A 740 -19.04 31.57 2.46
C ASP A 740 -18.52 32.64 1.49
N VAL A 741 -17.85 33.66 2.03
CA VAL A 741 -17.10 34.67 1.28
C VAL A 741 -15.60 34.38 1.41
N ASP A 742 -15.01 33.66 0.47
CA ASP A 742 -13.56 33.45 0.40
C ASP A 742 -12.85 34.61 -0.32
N LEU A 743 -11.89 35.28 0.33
CA LEU A 743 -11.07 36.34 -0.30
C LEU A 743 -9.59 36.25 0.08
N ILE A 744 -8.72 36.48 -0.91
CA ILE A 744 -7.28 36.67 -0.70
C ILE A 744 -6.96 38.17 -0.77
N LEU A 745 -6.26 38.66 0.25
CA LEU A 745 -5.54 39.93 0.23
C LEU A 745 -4.03 39.70 0.05
N THR A 746 -3.39 40.61 -0.67
CA THR A 746 -1.92 40.64 -0.83
C THR A 746 -1.43 42.07 -1.00
N HIS A 747 -0.12 42.26 -0.85
CA HIS A 747 0.55 43.55 -1.03
C HIS A 747 1.88 43.37 -1.77
N PRO A 748 2.25 44.23 -2.75
CA PRO A 748 3.48 44.10 -3.53
C PRO A 748 4.78 44.13 -2.70
N ASP A 749 4.82 44.91 -1.61
CA ASP A 749 5.88 44.85 -0.60
C ASP A 749 5.43 43.92 0.55
N GLU A 750 6.13 42.79 0.71
CA GLU A 750 5.80 41.73 1.67
C GLU A 750 5.89 42.16 3.15
N LYS A 751 6.52 43.30 3.44
CA LYS A 751 6.53 43.87 4.80
C LYS A 751 5.12 44.19 5.31
N PHE A 752 4.20 44.49 4.41
CA PHE A 752 2.83 44.85 4.74
C PHE A 752 1.97 43.62 5.04
N THR A 753 2.17 42.50 4.33
CA THR A 753 1.44 41.25 4.58
C THR A 753 1.90 40.52 5.86
N PHE A 754 3.10 40.82 6.36
CA PHE A 754 3.66 40.20 7.58
C PHE A 754 2.80 40.49 8.83
N ASN A 755 2.25 39.43 9.43
CA ASN A 755 1.31 39.44 10.56
C ASN A 755 0.04 40.31 10.34
N PHE A 756 -0.27 40.67 9.09
CA PHE A 756 -1.33 41.64 8.77
C PHE A 756 -2.72 41.20 9.22
N VAL A 757 -2.99 39.90 9.16
CA VAL A 757 -4.28 39.30 9.52
C VAL A 757 -4.76 39.72 10.92
N SER A 758 -3.84 39.88 11.87
CA SER A 758 -4.17 40.34 13.22
C SER A 758 -4.66 41.79 13.21
N ARG A 759 -3.86 42.70 12.67
CA ARG A 759 -4.19 44.12 12.55
C ARG A 759 -5.49 44.37 11.76
N LEU A 760 -5.78 43.57 10.73
CA LEU A 760 -7.01 43.68 9.96
C LEU A 760 -8.23 43.13 10.71
N THR A 761 -8.11 41.99 11.39
CA THR A 761 -9.22 41.44 12.20
C THR A 761 -9.59 42.35 13.35
N GLU A 762 -8.60 42.83 14.11
CA GLU A 762 -8.82 43.78 15.22
C GLU A 762 -9.51 45.06 14.74
N ARG A 763 -9.11 45.61 13.58
CA ARG A 763 -9.78 46.76 12.96
C ARG A 763 -11.23 46.48 12.56
N LEU A 764 -11.52 45.30 12.01
CA LEU A 764 -12.87 44.91 11.59
C LEU A 764 -13.79 44.57 12.78
N GLU A 765 -13.23 44.10 13.90
CA GLU A 765 -13.93 43.96 15.20
C GLU A 765 -14.20 45.33 15.84
N ASP A 766 -13.23 46.26 15.84
CA ASP A 766 -13.39 47.63 16.38
C ASP A 766 -14.48 48.44 15.65
N VAL A 767 -14.60 48.27 14.33
CA VAL A 767 -15.67 48.89 13.52
C VAL A 767 -17.01 48.15 13.67
N GLY A 768 -17.00 46.90 14.15
CA GLY A 768 -18.19 46.10 14.45
C GLY A 768 -18.67 45.20 13.32
N TRP A 769 -17.94 45.09 12.20
CA TRP A 769 -18.27 44.18 11.10
C TRP A 769 -18.09 42.71 11.47
N ILE A 770 -17.09 42.40 12.30
CA ILE A 770 -16.88 41.05 12.84
C ILE A 770 -17.52 40.94 14.22
N THR A 771 -18.34 39.90 14.40
CA THR A 771 -19.01 39.59 15.67
C THR A 771 -18.30 38.49 16.47
N ASN A 772 -17.63 37.57 15.78
CA ASN A 772 -16.87 36.47 16.36
C ASN A 772 -15.76 36.03 15.39
N ILE A 773 -14.60 35.63 15.92
CA ILE A 773 -13.57 34.91 15.17
C ILE A 773 -13.76 33.39 15.37
N LEU A 774 -13.77 32.63 14.27
CA LEU A 774 -13.89 31.16 14.24
C LEU A 774 -12.51 30.49 14.25
N LEU A 775 -11.56 31.04 13.49
CA LEU A 775 -10.16 30.64 13.44
C LEU A 775 -9.30 31.88 13.10
N LYS A 776 -8.12 32.01 13.72
CA LYS A 776 -7.09 33.01 13.38
C LYS A 776 -5.74 32.30 13.38
N SER A 777 -4.96 32.48 12.31
CA SER A 777 -3.70 31.79 12.05
C SER A 777 -2.67 32.78 11.52
N THR A 778 -1.51 32.83 12.16
CA THR A 778 -0.32 33.62 11.77
C THR A 778 0.83 32.73 11.27
N ARG A 779 0.51 31.47 10.92
CA ARG A 779 1.48 30.40 10.62
C ARG A 779 2.43 30.70 9.47
N ASN A 780 2.08 31.56 8.51
CA ASN A 780 2.99 31.90 7.42
C ASN A 780 3.96 32.99 7.88
N SER A 781 3.49 34.01 8.60
CA SER A 781 4.33 35.04 9.20
C SER A 781 5.24 34.49 10.30
N GLU A 782 4.79 33.50 11.07
CA GLU A 782 5.63 32.71 12.00
C GLU A 782 6.82 32.04 11.28
N ARG A 783 6.64 31.64 10.01
CA ARG A 783 7.70 31.11 9.12
C ARG A 783 8.36 32.18 8.24
N GLY A 784 8.28 33.47 8.57
CA GLY A 784 8.88 34.54 7.77
C GLY A 784 8.27 34.74 6.38
N GLN A 785 7.02 34.30 6.17
CA GLN A 785 6.33 34.25 4.87
C GLN A 785 7.02 33.35 3.83
N HIS A 786 7.52 32.19 4.26
CA HIS A 786 8.06 31.14 3.40
C HIS A 786 7.10 29.95 3.25
N ALA A 787 7.06 29.36 2.04
CA ALA A 787 6.37 28.11 1.73
C ALA A 787 6.76 26.99 2.70
N VAL A 788 5.87 26.05 3.02
CA VAL A 788 6.13 25.01 4.05
C VAL A 788 7.40 24.19 3.76
N ASP A 789 8.33 24.14 4.72
CA ASP A 789 9.55 23.35 4.59
C ASP A 789 9.30 21.84 4.47
N LEU A 790 10.27 21.13 3.91
CA LEU A 790 10.23 19.70 3.62
C LEU A 790 10.93 18.84 4.68
N SER A 791 11.82 19.42 5.48
CA SER A 791 12.49 18.75 6.59
C SER A 791 11.61 18.73 7.84
N ARG A 792 11.26 17.53 8.32
CA ARG A 792 10.63 17.35 9.64
C ARG A 792 11.61 17.72 10.75
N ALA A 793 11.19 18.51 11.73
CA ALA A 793 11.82 18.52 13.05
C ALA A 793 11.40 17.24 13.80
N GLU A 794 12.31 16.60 14.53
CA GLU A 794 11.98 15.38 15.29
C GLU A 794 11.00 15.71 16.43
N GLY A 795 9.85 15.04 16.43
CA GLY A 795 8.83 15.15 17.48
C GLY A 795 7.65 16.08 17.18
N GLU A 796 7.69 16.90 16.13
CA GLU A 796 6.52 17.70 15.74
C GLU A 796 5.42 16.84 15.09
N ARG A 797 4.18 17.01 15.55
CA ARG A 797 3.02 16.34 14.95
C ARG A 797 2.70 16.98 13.60
N SER A 798 2.47 16.13 12.59
CA SER A 798 1.96 16.54 11.28
C SER A 798 0.63 17.29 11.46
N HIS A 799 0.68 18.61 11.36
CA HIS A 799 -0.51 19.44 11.28
C HIS A 799 -0.97 19.49 9.82
N GLY A 800 -1.41 18.33 9.34
CA GLY A 800 -1.92 18.10 7.99
C GLY A 800 -2.99 19.13 7.64
N GLY A 801 -2.60 20.14 6.88
CA GLY A 801 -3.44 21.23 6.44
C GLY A 801 -3.05 21.58 5.02
N PHE A 802 -4.03 21.58 4.12
CA PHE A 802 -3.85 21.93 2.72
C PHE A 802 -3.30 23.37 2.55
N ASP A 803 -3.65 24.27 3.47
CA ASP A 803 -3.13 25.63 3.51
C ASP A 803 -2.57 26.01 4.89
N THR A 804 -1.46 26.74 4.86
CA THR A 804 -0.72 27.25 6.02
C THR A 804 -0.47 28.75 5.97
N LEU A 805 -1.17 29.49 5.09
CA LEU A 805 -1.17 30.94 5.01
C LEU A 805 -1.67 31.59 6.31
N ASP A 806 -1.41 32.90 6.41
CA ASP A 806 -2.02 33.75 7.43
C ASP A 806 -3.50 33.95 7.07
N LYS A 807 -4.42 33.72 8.00
CA LYS A 807 -5.86 33.70 7.71
C LYS A 807 -6.74 33.87 8.94
N ALA A 808 -7.90 34.47 8.72
CA ALA A 808 -8.96 34.60 9.70
C ALA A 808 -10.30 34.17 9.09
N LEU A 809 -10.96 33.21 9.74
CA LEU A 809 -12.29 32.73 9.40
C LEU A 809 -13.22 33.35 10.43
N VAL A 810 -14.19 34.16 10.00
CA VAL A 810 -14.90 35.10 10.88
C VAL A 810 -16.39 35.14 10.61
N VAL A 811 -17.15 35.57 11.63
CA VAL A 811 -18.60 35.77 11.56
C VAL A 811 -18.89 37.25 11.33
N TRP A 812 -19.14 37.59 10.08
CA TRP A 812 -19.53 38.91 9.63
C TRP A 812 -20.98 39.22 9.97
N GLN A 813 -21.30 40.47 10.30
CA GLN A 813 -22.66 40.98 10.34
C GLN A 813 -22.65 42.40 9.79
N ASP A 814 -23.54 42.73 8.85
CA ASP A 814 -23.64 44.11 8.33
C ASP A 814 -24.07 45.06 9.46
N ILE A 815 -23.29 46.12 9.70
CA ILE A 815 -23.56 47.13 10.72
C ILE A 815 -24.72 48.09 10.36
N ASN A 816 -25.12 48.12 9.08
CA ASN A 816 -26.15 49.02 8.58
C ASN A 816 -27.55 48.42 8.78
N PHE A 817 -28.21 48.78 9.87
CA PHE A 817 -29.63 48.46 10.09
C PHE A 817 -30.44 49.70 10.47
N PRO A 818 -31.73 49.80 10.06
CA PRO A 818 -32.58 50.92 10.44
C PRO A 818 -32.78 50.98 11.96
N GLN A 819 -32.15 51.96 12.61
CA GLN A 819 -32.49 52.26 14.00
C GLN A 819 -33.83 53.01 14.05
N PRO A 820 -34.77 52.63 14.92
CA PRO A 820 -36.04 53.33 15.06
C PRO A 820 -35.79 54.79 15.45
N SER A 821 -36.40 55.70 14.70
CA SER A 821 -36.26 57.15 14.94
C SER A 821 -36.72 57.49 16.35
N GLN A 822 -35.86 58.21 17.09
CA GLN A 822 -36.19 58.65 18.44
C GLN A 822 -37.25 59.75 18.39
N SER A 823 -38.52 59.37 18.51
CA SER A 823 -39.64 60.29 18.67
C SER A 823 -39.37 61.23 19.87
N PRO A 824 -39.38 62.56 19.69
CA PRO A 824 -38.96 63.50 20.73
C PRO A 824 -40.07 63.73 21.77
N SER A 825 -40.33 62.74 22.62
CA SER A 825 -41.41 62.77 23.62
C SER A 825 -40.95 62.40 25.04
N GLN A 826 -40.63 63.46 25.79
CA GLN A 826 -40.56 63.59 27.26
C GLN A 826 -39.34 63.02 28.03
N PRO A 827 -38.80 63.77 29.02
CA PRO A 827 -37.68 63.35 29.86
C PRO A 827 -38.15 62.58 31.10
N SER A 828 -38.09 61.25 31.06
CA SER A 828 -38.25 60.41 32.26
C SER A 828 -36.90 60.19 32.97
N ARG A 829 -36.91 60.17 34.31
CA ARG A 829 -35.71 60.39 35.14
C ARG A 829 -35.18 59.09 35.77
N SER A 830 -34.56 58.22 34.97
CA SER A 830 -33.84 57.03 35.47
C SER A 830 -32.50 56.82 34.75
N GLN A 831 -31.43 56.56 35.51
CA GLN A 831 -30.07 56.34 34.98
C GLN A 831 -29.79 54.88 34.60
N THR A 832 -30.76 54.25 33.94
CA THR A 832 -30.54 52.98 33.24
C THR A 832 -30.06 53.27 31.83
N LYS A 833 -28.95 52.65 31.39
CA LYS A 833 -28.50 52.76 29.99
C LYS A 833 -29.64 52.29 29.06
N PRO A 834 -29.93 52.99 27.95
CA PRO A 834 -30.94 52.53 27.01
C PRO A 834 -30.57 51.11 26.51
N PRO A 835 -31.55 50.20 26.33
CA PRO A 835 -31.26 48.86 25.86
C PRO A 835 -30.58 48.93 24.49
N LYS A 836 -29.41 48.29 24.35
CA LYS A 836 -28.78 48.13 23.04
C LYS A 836 -29.74 47.36 22.13
N ILE A 837 -30.20 48.00 21.06
CA ILE A 837 -30.98 47.33 20.01
C ILE A 837 -30.06 46.27 19.40
N LYS A 838 -30.50 45.01 19.39
CA LYS A 838 -29.77 43.91 18.75
C LYS A 838 -29.83 44.13 17.23
N ASN A 839 -28.68 44.11 16.56
CA ASN A 839 -28.60 44.13 15.10
C ASN A 839 -29.38 42.92 14.54
N PRO A 840 -30.40 43.12 13.67
CA PRO A 840 -31.20 42.06 13.09
C PRO A 840 -30.59 41.44 11.82
N ASN A 841 -29.51 42.00 11.28
CA ASN A 841 -28.91 41.55 10.02
C ASN A 841 -28.31 40.13 10.16
N ILE A 842 -28.28 39.39 9.05
CA ILE A 842 -27.86 37.98 9.01
C ILE A 842 -26.34 37.86 9.24
N HIS A 843 -25.93 36.81 9.95
CA HIS A 843 -24.51 36.49 10.18
C HIS A 843 -23.96 35.63 9.03
N ARG A 844 -22.90 36.10 8.38
CA ARG A 844 -22.23 35.39 7.26
C ARG A 844 -20.86 34.86 7.68
N ARG A 845 -20.43 33.74 7.09
CA ARG A 845 -19.04 33.28 7.19
C ARG A 845 -18.18 33.95 6.13
N VAL A 846 -17.05 34.52 6.57
CA VAL A 846 -16.08 35.20 5.71
C VAL A 846 -14.69 34.65 6.03
N ASP A 847 -14.01 34.18 5.00
CA ASP A 847 -12.68 33.60 5.08
C ASP A 847 -11.70 34.61 4.44
N ILE A 848 -10.91 35.28 5.29
CA ILE A 848 -9.93 36.31 4.93
C ILE A 848 -8.54 35.68 4.94
N ILE A 849 -7.91 35.56 3.77
CA ILE A 849 -6.59 34.95 3.59
C ILE A 849 -5.57 36.02 3.21
N ILE A 850 -4.39 36.00 3.81
CA ILE A 850 -3.27 36.88 3.49
C ILE A 850 -2.14 36.07 2.85
N SER A 851 -1.73 36.45 1.63
CA SER A 851 -0.58 35.86 0.93
C SER A 851 0.48 36.94 0.63
N PRO A 852 1.79 36.66 0.79
CA PRO A 852 2.84 37.53 0.25
C PRO A 852 2.80 37.54 -1.29
N TRP A 853 3.34 38.59 -1.91
CA TRP A 853 3.29 38.78 -3.36
C TRP A 853 3.93 37.63 -4.13
N LYS A 854 5.04 37.07 -3.64
CA LYS A 854 5.78 35.99 -4.31
C LYS A 854 5.01 34.66 -4.46
N THR A 855 3.93 34.46 -3.72
CA THR A 855 3.11 33.22 -3.76
C THR A 855 1.62 33.51 -3.98
N ALA A 856 1.25 34.69 -4.45
CA ALA A 856 -0.15 35.06 -4.62
C ALA A 856 -0.83 34.20 -5.70
N GLY A 857 -0.13 33.85 -6.79
CA GLY A 857 -0.64 32.90 -7.80
C GLY A 857 -0.89 31.51 -7.21
N ALA A 858 0.05 30.97 -6.45
CA ALA A 858 -0.11 29.68 -5.74
C ALA A 858 -1.29 29.73 -4.75
N ALA A 859 -1.42 30.80 -3.97
CA ALA A 859 -2.53 31.02 -3.04
C ALA A 859 -3.89 31.08 -3.76
N ILE A 860 -3.97 31.77 -4.91
CA ILE A 860 -5.19 31.89 -5.70
C ILE A 860 -5.65 30.54 -6.22
N ILE A 861 -4.76 29.71 -6.78
CA ILE A 861 -5.10 28.33 -7.17
C ILE A 861 -5.47 27.51 -5.92
N GLY A 862 -4.74 27.75 -4.83
CA GLY A 862 -4.92 27.17 -3.49
C GLY A 862 -6.29 27.43 -2.84
N TRP A 863 -6.98 28.53 -3.18
CA TRP A 863 -8.31 28.83 -2.64
C TRP A 863 -9.42 28.96 -3.70
N SER A 864 -9.10 28.85 -5.00
CA SER A 864 -10.12 28.83 -6.07
C SER A 864 -10.88 27.50 -6.18
N GLY A 865 -10.37 26.39 -5.61
CA GLY A 865 -10.96 25.06 -5.77
C GLY A 865 -10.94 24.52 -7.22
N GLY A 866 -11.71 23.48 -7.53
CA GLY A 866 -12.46 22.60 -6.63
C GLY A 866 -11.57 21.65 -5.81
N THR A 867 -12.15 20.90 -4.87
CA THR A 867 -11.38 20.03 -3.95
C THR A 867 -10.66 18.89 -4.67
N THR A 868 -11.33 18.23 -5.62
CA THR A 868 -10.71 17.19 -6.47
C THR A 868 -9.64 17.78 -7.40
N PHE A 869 -9.90 18.93 -8.03
CA PHE A 869 -8.94 19.68 -8.85
C PHE A 869 -7.65 19.94 -8.08
N GLN A 870 -7.76 20.43 -6.84
CA GLN A 870 -6.61 20.74 -5.99
C GLN A 870 -5.88 19.49 -5.49
N ARG A 871 -6.60 18.40 -5.18
CA ARG A 871 -6.00 17.08 -4.88
C ARG A 871 -5.16 16.60 -6.06
N ASP A 872 -5.73 16.63 -7.25
CA ASP A 872 -5.11 16.12 -8.47
C ASP A 872 -3.97 17.04 -8.93
N LEU A 873 -4.06 18.35 -8.69
CA LEU A 873 -2.97 19.31 -8.88
C LEU A 873 -1.78 18.97 -7.97
N ARG A 874 -2.01 18.71 -6.67
CA ARG A 874 -0.93 18.27 -5.76
C ARG A 874 -0.33 16.94 -6.22
N LYS A 875 -1.16 15.98 -6.66
CA LYS A 875 -0.70 14.71 -7.26
C LYS A 875 0.13 14.95 -8.54
N TYR A 876 -0.26 15.90 -9.39
CA TYR A 876 0.46 16.28 -10.61
C TYR A 876 1.83 16.88 -10.32
N PHE A 877 1.92 17.87 -9.42
CA PHE A 877 3.20 18.47 -9.00
C PHE A 877 4.14 17.41 -8.40
N LYS A 878 3.61 16.50 -7.57
CA LYS A 878 4.35 15.34 -7.04
C LYS A 878 4.87 14.41 -8.15
N GLU A 879 3.99 13.90 -9.01
CA GLU A 879 4.32 12.79 -9.91
C GLU A 879 5.02 13.23 -11.20
N LYS A 880 4.74 14.44 -11.70
CA LYS A 880 5.32 14.94 -12.97
C LYS A 880 6.58 15.78 -12.79
N LYS A 881 6.81 16.32 -11.58
CA LYS A 881 7.95 17.22 -11.29
C LYS A 881 8.75 16.85 -10.04
N ASN A 882 8.21 16.00 -9.16
CA ASN A 882 8.71 15.79 -7.80
C ASN A 882 8.75 17.10 -6.98
N TRP A 883 7.73 17.93 -7.13
CA TRP A 883 7.54 19.18 -6.41
C TRP A 883 6.41 19.04 -5.38
N ARG A 884 6.48 19.79 -4.27
CA ARG A 884 5.38 19.98 -3.32
C ARG A 884 4.69 21.29 -3.67
N PHE A 885 3.37 21.24 -3.87
CA PHE A 885 2.50 22.42 -4.01
C PHE A 885 1.62 22.54 -2.77
N ASP A 886 1.59 23.73 -2.17
CA ASP A 886 0.53 24.17 -1.27
C ASP A 886 0.22 25.65 -1.50
N SER A 887 -0.83 26.16 -0.86
CA SER A 887 -1.28 27.55 -1.05
C SER A 887 -0.27 28.60 -0.59
N SER A 888 0.75 28.24 0.20
CA SER A 888 1.87 29.11 0.59
C SER A 888 3.09 29.01 -0.32
N GLY A 889 3.05 28.17 -1.37
CA GLY A 889 4.04 28.14 -2.44
C GLY A 889 4.43 26.74 -2.94
N ILE A 890 5.55 26.69 -3.66
CA ILE A 890 6.03 25.48 -4.34
C ILE A 890 7.48 25.22 -3.93
N ARG A 891 7.84 23.96 -3.65
CA ARG A 891 9.23 23.55 -3.34
C ARG A 891 9.65 22.27 -4.07
N ASP A 892 10.94 22.16 -4.38
CA ASP A 892 11.50 20.91 -4.93
C ASP A 892 11.71 19.90 -3.80
N ARG A 893 11.20 18.67 -3.96
CA ARG A 893 11.28 17.64 -2.92
C ARG A 893 12.67 17.02 -2.77
N ARG A 894 13.61 17.29 -3.70
CA ARG A 894 15.00 16.80 -3.65
C ARG A 894 15.93 17.77 -2.93
N THR A 895 15.79 19.07 -3.18
CA THR A 895 16.70 20.09 -2.62
C THR A 895 16.10 20.85 -1.43
N GLY A 896 14.78 20.85 -1.28
CA GLY A 896 14.06 21.65 -0.28
C GLY A 896 13.84 23.10 -0.70
N GLU A 897 14.40 23.53 -1.84
CA GLU A 897 14.40 24.92 -2.29
C GLU A 897 13.01 25.39 -2.76
N TRP A 898 12.74 26.68 -2.60
CA TRP A 898 11.54 27.34 -3.14
C TRP A 898 11.65 27.47 -4.66
N ILE A 899 10.55 27.16 -5.36
CA ILE A 899 10.46 27.25 -6.81
C ILE A 899 9.57 28.44 -7.16
N ASP A 900 10.19 29.48 -7.69
CA ASP A 900 9.47 30.62 -8.22
C ASP A 900 8.95 30.33 -9.64
N LEU A 901 7.62 30.26 -9.78
CA LEU A 901 6.93 30.18 -11.07
C LEU A 901 6.17 31.48 -11.41
N GLU A 902 6.16 32.48 -10.55
CA GLU A 902 5.26 33.64 -10.63
C GLU A 902 5.92 35.01 -10.37
N GLY A 903 7.21 35.07 -10.04
CA GLY A 903 8.02 36.28 -9.90
C GLY A 903 8.35 36.96 -11.22
N CYS A 904 8.11 36.31 -12.36
CA CYS A 904 8.13 36.95 -13.68
C CYS A 904 7.00 37.99 -13.89
N VAL A 905 6.09 38.14 -12.91
CA VAL A 905 4.97 39.09 -12.94
C VAL A 905 5.28 40.27 -12.02
N GLU A 906 5.95 41.27 -12.60
CA GLU A 906 6.27 42.53 -11.96
C GLU A 906 5.11 43.55 -12.03
N GLY A 907 5.09 44.48 -11.07
CA GLY A 907 4.16 45.61 -11.00
C GLY A 907 2.84 45.34 -10.28
N SER A 908 2.15 46.42 -9.87
CA SER A 908 0.97 46.41 -9.00
C SER A 908 -0.30 46.94 -9.68
N GLY A 909 -0.41 46.77 -11.01
CA GLY A 909 -1.60 47.14 -11.77
C GLY A 909 -2.76 46.15 -11.64
N GLU A 910 -3.88 46.47 -12.28
CA GLU A 910 -5.01 45.54 -12.45
C GLU A 910 -4.59 44.29 -13.25
N GLY A 911 -5.32 43.18 -13.09
CA GLY A 911 -5.04 41.92 -13.77
C GLY A 911 -3.82 41.14 -13.26
N LYS A 912 -2.88 41.77 -12.53
CA LYS A 912 -1.61 41.16 -12.07
C LYS A 912 -1.79 39.87 -11.27
N LEU A 913 -2.83 39.78 -10.44
CA LEU A 913 -3.16 38.55 -9.71
C LEU A 913 -3.54 37.38 -10.63
N ARG A 914 -4.23 37.64 -11.75
CA ARG A 914 -4.52 36.63 -12.79
C ARG A 914 -3.26 36.30 -13.60
N GLU A 915 -2.40 37.27 -13.91
CA GLU A 915 -1.10 37.00 -14.54
C GLU A 915 -0.24 36.06 -13.68
N LYS A 916 -0.15 36.28 -12.37
CA LYS A 916 0.57 35.40 -11.43
C LYS A 916 0.00 33.98 -11.40
N GLU A 917 -1.32 33.86 -11.37
CA GLU A 917 -1.99 32.56 -11.43
C GLU A 917 -1.69 31.82 -12.75
N MET A 918 -1.77 32.52 -13.88
CA MET A 918 -1.42 31.97 -15.21
C MET A 918 0.06 31.58 -15.30
N ALA A 919 0.95 32.30 -14.61
CA ALA A 919 2.37 31.99 -14.56
C ALA A 919 2.64 30.66 -13.85
N VAL A 920 1.94 30.34 -12.76
CA VAL A 920 2.06 29.03 -12.08
C VAL A 920 1.69 27.87 -13.00
N PHE A 921 0.56 27.95 -13.73
CA PHE A 921 0.18 26.93 -14.73
C PHE A 921 1.25 26.78 -15.82
N ARG A 922 1.72 27.90 -16.39
CA ARG A 922 2.75 27.93 -17.43
C ARG A 922 4.08 27.33 -16.95
N GLY A 923 4.51 27.67 -15.73
CA GLY A 923 5.78 27.22 -15.13
C GLY A 923 5.80 25.73 -14.81
N VAL A 924 4.65 25.17 -14.37
CA VAL A 924 4.53 23.71 -14.20
C VAL A 924 4.27 22.99 -15.54
N GLY A 925 3.87 23.70 -16.59
CA GLY A 925 3.61 23.14 -17.92
C GLY A 925 2.21 22.53 -18.08
N LEU A 926 1.23 22.96 -17.28
CA LEU A 926 -0.18 22.66 -17.48
C LEU A 926 -0.79 23.63 -18.51
N GLN A 927 -1.76 23.15 -19.30
CA GLN A 927 -2.64 24.06 -20.02
C GLN A 927 -3.40 24.94 -19.01
N TRP A 928 -3.49 26.24 -19.27
CA TRP A 928 -4.31 27.14 -18.48
C TRP A 928 -5.77 26.67 -18.47
N ARG A 929 -6.38 26.64 -17.28
CA ARG A 929 -7.80 26.37 -17.06
C ARG A 929 -8.41 27.59 -16.38
N GLU A 930 -9.44 28.19 -16.96
CA GLU A 930 -10.14 29.30 -16.32
C GLU A 930 -10.85 28.83 -15.02
N PRO A 931 -11.11 29.71 -14.05
CA PRO A 931 -11.66 29.30 -12.74
C PRO A 931 -12.98 28.52 -12.81
N TRP A 932 -13.86 28.83 -13.76
CA TRP A 932 -15.12 28.13 -14.02
C TRP A 932 -14.96 26.76 -14.70
N GLU A 933 -13.76 26.42 -15.17
CA GLU A 933 -13.38 25.10 -15.69
C GLU A 933 -12.79 24.18 -14.61
N ARG A 934 -12.91 24.53 -13.32
CA ARG A 934 -12.33 23.80 -12.18
C ARG A 934 -13.39 23.22 -11.24
N CYS A 935 -14.60 23.01 -11.74
CA CYS A 935 -15.80 22.72 -10.95
C CYS A 935 -15.95 21.24 -10.55
N THR A 936 -14.85 20.62 -10.11
CA THR A 936 -14.72 19.18 -9.82
C THR A 936 -15.36 18.75 -8.48
N GLY A 937 -16.41 19.42 -8.01
CA GLY A 937 -16.87 19.37 -6.61
C GLY A 937 -18.37 19.56 -6.43
N TYR A 938 -18.80 19.68 -5.17
CA TYR A 938 -20.22 19.80 -4.81
C TYR A 938 -20.80 21.15 -5.29
N LYS A 939 -22.03 21.12 -5.83
CA LYS A 939 -22.63 22.30 -6.48
C LYS A 939 -23.23 23.32 -5.52
N ASN A 940 -23.75 22.89 -4.37
CA ASN A 940 -24.18 23.72 -3.23
C ASN A 940 -23.08 24.72 -2.84
#